data_AF-A0A7W8XHL1-F1
#
_entry.id   AF-A0A7W8XHL1-F1
#
_cell.length_a   1.000
_cell.length_b   1.000
_cell.length_c   1.000
_cell.angle_alpha   90.00
_cell.angle_beta   90.00
_cell.angle_gamma   90.00
#
_symmetry.space_group_name_H-M   'P 1'
#
loop_
_entity.id
_entity.type
_entity.pdbx_description
1 polymer ?
#
loop_
_entity_poly.entity_id
_entity_poly.type
_entity_poly.pdbx_seq_one_letter_code
_entity_poly.pdbx_strand_id
1 'polypeptide(L)'
;MSQFSAKAFQRKIDAFCQLRLTPLFEDDELPRLKWYMHTLIQVRKSAPRTSGKTDWDVVAAACGVDAKLLANNARQIDPAFDAIARWIRDARPSATAATSEVQRTQTTPRTKAAPAVPRPASRMTKHPTAARSAPAASTRANLELPGALFEVWEDPADFSEALQLHLRRHGETYWTLYRGIIGPDDTTDKNTLLSWIEGRRIPRTTESFEILSRIERRYRLPAGYFKAKLPHPSRSASGFELSGIEPAERRRIAWHLPEDFNTLSFQKRAEIVDWVRRVIISGTTDYRKYQAVAAKQRYAIRFPGVSYGGRAPRDGKIVVPANYEATWVEDPDLLSGVIEAPPALAMEMADLVRFKTSALTSVGFQRNGVWGEETASQKIEHLGLMFGALAAARDGEVKGYGVPVRQLTFGLLIFPGVWDWYLQWRETRRGFFTAWEVDMLRIALAITKEGTGWLRQHPELLARVQPIAGLVSQNEIDYANADWHGACDDFHKHAAHRVKEIQRIARVHRDPFESIMPVLEAASPVGEYRKITEEIIRLMPDEHRYPRPAAEAVRSFLMLRLGLHLGLRQKNLRQLMLNPKGSMPRSERALEKMKRGEIRWSDREGGWEVFIPAVAFKNAHSSFFGDKPFRLVLPDLLDLYKYIDAYVDRHRSVLLRSAADPGTFFVKTVKTTSTDAAYDTTSFYEAWRLTIQRYGIYNPYTGRGAIKGLLPHGPHNVRDVLATHILKQTGSYEQASYAIQDTADMVAKHYGRFLPQDKAALAARILNQVWEAA
;
A
#
# COMPACT_ATOMS: atom_id res chain seq x y z
N MET A 1 30.73 -1.93 -20.23
CA MET A 1 30.14 -1.84 -21.59
C MET A 1 29.19 -3.02 -21.78
N SER A 2 27.88 -2.81 -21.84
CA SER A 2 26.89 -3.85 -22.14
C SER A 2 26.25 -3.59 -23.50
N GLN A 3 26.59 -4.39 -24.51
CA GLN A 3 25.87 -4.37 -25.79
C GLN A 3 24.42 -4.81 -25.53
N PHE A 4 23.44 -3.92 -25.78
CA PHE A 4 22.02 -4.28 -25.76
C PHE A 4 21.76 -5.32 -26.86
N SER A 5 21.51 -6.57 -26.47
CA SER A 5 21.28 -7.68 -27.41
C SER A 5 20.01 -7.45 -28.25
N ALA A 6 20.16 -7.37 -29.58
CA ALA A 6 19.05 -7.26 -30.52
C ALA A 6 18.05 -8.42 -30.37
N LYS A 7 18.54 -9.63 -30.08
CA LYS A 7 17.71 -10.81 -29.81
C LYS A 7 16.80 -10.62 -28.58
N ALA A 8 17.30 -9.95 -27.54
CA ALA A 8 16.49 -9.68 -26.34
C ALA A 8 15.40 -8.63 -26.61
N PHE A 9 15.66 -7.67 -27.50
CA PHE A 9 14.68 -6.67 -27.89
C PHE A 9 13.62 -7.22 -28.86
N GLN A 10 14.01 -8.09 -29.79
CA GLN A 10 13.11 -8.84 -30.67
C GLN A 10 12.05 -9.61 -29.87
N ARG A 11 12.45 -10.35 -28.82
CA ARG A 11 11.51 -11.06 -27.92
C ARG A 11 10.49 -10.13 -27.25
N LYS A 12 10.85 -8.87 -26.98
CA LYS A 12 9.92 -7.88 -26.39
C LYS A 12 8.90 -7.39 -27.42
N ILE A 13 9.32 -7.22 -28.67
CA ILE A 13 8.40 -6.92 -29.78
C ILE A 13 7.48 -8.11 -30.05
N ASP A 14 7.98 -9.34 -29.97
CA ASP A 14 7.15 -10.54 -30.10
C ASP A 14 6.05 -10.61 -29.04
N ALA A 15 6.40 -10.38 -27.76
CA ALA A 15 5.44 -10.34 -26.67
C ALA A 15 4.43 -9.19 -26.82
N PHE A 16 4.87 -8.04 -27.34
CA PHE A 16 3.98 -6.91 -27.64
C PHE A 16 2.96 -7.27 -28.72
N CYS A 17 3.41 -7.84 -29.84
CA CYS A 17 2.54 -8.25 -30.94
C CYS A 17 1.51 -9.29 -30.47
N GLN A 18 1.95 -10.29 -29.69
CA GLN A 18 1.07 -11.33 -29.14
C GLN A 18 -0.01 -10.76 -28.20
N LEU A 19 0.34 -9.78 -27.37
CA LEU A 19 -0.57 -9.23 -26.37
C LEU A 19 -1.55 -8.20 -26.96
N ARG A 20 -1.13 -7.44 -27.97
CA ARG A 20 -1.87 -6.25 -28.45
C ARG A 20 -2.38 -6.30 -29.87
N LEU A 21 -1.74 -7.08 -30.73
CA LEU A 21 -2.05 -7.09 -32.17
C LEU A 21 -2.75 -8.38 -32.61
N THR A 22 -2.62 -9.49 -31.87
CA THR A 22 -3.34 -10.76 -32.15
C THR A 22 -4.86 -10.61 -32.34
N PRO A 23 -5.60 -9.78 -31.57
CA PRO A 23 -7.03 -9.62 -31.79
C PRO A 23 -7.42 -8.74 -33.00
N LEU A 24 -6.45 -8.16 -33.71
CA LEU A 24 -6.66 -7.09 -34.69
C LEU A 24 -6.26 -7.46 -36.13
N PHE A 25 -5.62 -8.61 -36.32
CA PHE A 25 -5.04 -9.06 -37.58
C PHE A 25 -5.33 -10.54 -37.78
N GLU A 26 -5.56 -10.93 -39.03
CA GLU A 26 -5.74 -12.34 -39.40
C GLU A 26 -4.42 -13.12 -39.26
N ASP A 27 -4.52 -14.46 -39.23
CA ASP A 27 -3.40 -15.37 -38.94
C ASP A 27 -2.21 -15.23 -39.91
N ASP A 28 -2.43 -14.70 -41.13
CA ASP A 28 -1.40 -14.47 -42.14
C ASP A 28 -0.86 -13.02 -42.18
N GLU A 29 -1.57 -12.05 -41.61
CA GLU A 29 -1.20 -10.63 -41.62
C GLU A 29 -0.25 -10.26 -40.47
N LEU A 30 -0.51 -10.78 -39.27
CA LEU A 30 0.33 -10.48 -38.09
C LEU A 30 1.77 -11.00 -38.23
N PRO A 31 2.04 -12.22 -38.75
CA PRO A 31 3.39 -12.69 -38.98
C PRO A 31 4.18 -11.80 -39.96
N ARG A 32 3.51 -11.26 -40.97
CA ARG A 32 4.08 -10.35 -41.98
C ARG A 32 4.49 -9.00 -41.39
N LEU A 33 3.61 -8.37 -40.60
CA LEU A 33 3.92 -7.14 -39.87
C LEU A 33 5.04 -7.35 -38.84
N LYS A 34 5.00 -8.48 -38.12
CA LYS A 34 6.03 -8.87 -37.15
C LYS A 34 7.39 -9.07 -37.82
N TRP A 35 7.43 -9.75 -38.97
CA TRP A 35 8.64 -9.92 -39.78
C TRP A 35 9.24 -8.56 -40.16
N TYR A 36 8.42 -7.62 -40.62
CA TYR A 36 8.88 -6.27 -40.94
C TYR A 36 9.49 -5.54 -39.73
N MET A 37 8.88 -5.64 -38.54
CA MET A 37 9.44 -5.08 -37.31
C MET A 37 10.79 -5.72 -36.95
N HIS A 38 10.97 -7.02 -37.16
CA HIS A 38 12.25 -7.70 -36.98
C HIS A 38 13.30 -7.20 -37.95
N THR A 39 12.94 -6.99 -39.22
CA THR A 39 13.82 -6.43 -40.24
C THR A 39 14.30 -5.04 -39.84
N LEU A 40 13.41 -4.16 -39.35
CA LEU A 40 13.77 -2.83 -38.84
C LEU A 40 14.80 -2.89 -37.70
N ILE A 41 14.65 -3.85 -36.78
CA ILE A 41 15.57 -4.08 -35.66
C ILE A 41 16.93 -4.59 -36.17
N GLN A 42 16.93 -5.54 -37.11
CA GLN A 42 18.15 -6.12 -37.68
C GLN A 42 18.96 -5.07 -38.46
N VAL A 43 18.29 -4.29 -39.31
CA VAL A 43 18.94 -3.26 -40.15
C VAL A 43 19.12 -1.92 -39.42
N ARG A 44 18.70 -1.84 -38.15
CA ARG A 44 18.73 -0.64 -37.31
C ARG A 44 18.15 0.60 -37.99
N LYS A 45 17.00 0.45 -38.67
CA LYS A 45 16.25 1.55 -39.26
C LYS A 45 14.93 1.75 -38.52
N SER A 46 14.53 3.00 -38.33
CA SER A 46 13.18 3.32 -37.88
C SER A 46 12.16 3.09 -38.99
N ALA A 47 10.90 2.86 -38.62
CA ALA A 47 9.81 2.87 -39.58
C ALA A 47 9.76 4.23 -40.33
N PRO A 48 9.37 4.25 -41.61
CA PRO A 48 9.28 5.47 -42.40
C PRO A 48 8.24 6.41 -41.78
N ARG A 49 8.60 7.69 -41.63
CA ARG A 49 7.71 8.71 -41.07
C ARG A 49 7.71 9.97 -41.91
N THR A 50 6.52 10.47 -42.20
CA THR A 50 6.29 11.73 -42.93
C THR A 50 5.53 12.67 -41.99
N SER A 51 6.08 13.86 -41.73
CA SER A 51 5.52 14.85 -40.79
C SER A 51 5.16 14.29 -39.40
N GLY A 52 6.02 13.39 -38.87
CA GLY A 52 5.89 12.81 -37.54
C GLY A 52 4.93 11.61 -37.42
N LYS A 53 4.19 11.28 -38.50
CA LYS A 53 3.30 10.12 -38.58
C LYS A 53 3.96 8.99 -39.37
N THR A 54 3.64 7.75 -39.04
CA THR A 54 4.10 6.58 -39.80
C THR A 54 3.51 6.60 -41.21
N ASP A 55 4.36 6.38 -42.20
CA ASP A 55 3.98 6.31 -43.60
C ASP A 55 3.45 4.90 -43.90
N TRP A 56 2.14 4.73 -43.76
CA TRP A 56 1.50 3.42 -43.82
C TRP A 56 1.52 2.80 -45.21
N ASP A 57 1.57 3.61 -46.27
CA ASP A 57 1.67 3.10 -47.64
C ASP A 57 3.05 2.45 -47.88
N VAL A 58 4.11 3.06 -47.36
CA VAL A 58 5.47 2.48 -47.42
C VAL A 58 5.60 1.25 -46.51
N VAL A 59 4.98 1.26 -45.33
CA VAL A 59 4.96 0.09 -44.43
C VAL A 59 4.18 -1.07 -45.06
N ALA A 60 3.02 -0.79 -45.64
CA ALA A 60 2.17 -1.75 -46.34
C ALA A 60 2.91 -2.43 -47.49
N ALA A 61 3.57 -1.64 -48.34
CA ALA A 61 4.38 -2.16 -49.45
C ALA A 61 5.54 -3.06 -48.96
N ALA A 62 6.11 -2.78 -47.79
CA ALA A 62 7.26 -3.51 -47.26
C ALA A 62 6.88 -4.77 -46.45
N CYS A 63 5.71 -4.80 -45.81
CA CYS A 63 5.23 -5.96 -45.05
C CYS A 63 4.20 -6.81 -45.79
N GLY A 64 3.58 -6.30 -46.86
CA GLY A 64 2.55 -7.01 -47.61
C GLY A 64 1.21 -7.11 -46.87
N VAL A 65 0.91 -6.15 -45.98
CA VAL A 65 -0.37 -6.00 -45.27
C VAL A 65 -1.08 -4.75 -45.80
N ASP A 66 -2.41 -4.78 -45.89
CA ASP A 66 -3.20 -3.68 -46.44
C ASP A 66 -2.97 -2.34 -45.71
N ALA A 67 -2.76 -1.26 -46.48
CA ALA A 67 -2.43 0.05 -45.95
C ALA A 67 -3.57 0.67 -45.12
N LYS A 68 -4.84 0.42 -45.48
CA LYS A 68 -6.00 0.93 -44.72
C LYS A 68 -6.14 0.18 -43.40
N LEU A 69 -5.92 -1.13 -43.38
CA LEU A 69 -5.92 -1.94 -42.16
C LEU A 69 -4.84 -1.47 -41.18
N LEU A 70 -3.62 -1.22 -41.67
CA LEU A 70 -2.52 -0.69 -40.86
C LEU A 70 -2.83 0.72 -40.32
N ALA A 71 -3.36 1.61 -41.18
CA ALA A 71 -3.72 2.97 -40.79
C ALA A 71 -4.85 3.01 -39.75
N ASN A 72 -5.87 2.16 -39.89
CA ASN A 72 -6.98 2.05 -38.92
C ASN A 72 -6.51 1.58 -37.54
N ASN A 73 -5.46 0.76 -37.50
CA ASN A 73 -4.87 0.24 -36.26
C ASN A 73 -3.60 0.99 -35.83
N ALA A 74 -3.28 2.14 -36.44
CA ALA A 74 -2.05 2.90 -36.21
C ALA A 74 -1.74 3.14 -34.72
N ARG A 75 -2.76 3.47 -33.91
CA ARG A 75 -2.61 3.72 -32.47
C ARG A 75 -2.11 2.50 -31.68
N GLN A 76 -2.37 1.29 -32.16
CA GLN A 76 -1.93 0.05 -31.55
C GLN A 76 -0.56 -0.40 -32.06
N ILE A 77 -0.18 -0.02 -33.28
CA ILE A 77 1.07 -0.41 -33.95
C ILE A 77 2.21 0.58 -33.64
N ASP A 78 1.95 1.88 -33.65
CA ASP A 78 2.93 2.95 -33.43
C ASP A 78 3.79 2.80 -32.17
N PRO A 79 3.27 2.30 -31.02
CA PRO A 79 4.09 2.05 -29.84
C PRO A 79 5.27 1.08 -30.09
N ALA A 80 5.10 0.10 -30.98
CA ALA A 80 6.17 -0.81 -31.37
C ALA A 80 7.24 -0.08 -32.22
N PHE A 81 6.82 0.72 -33.20
CA PHE A 81 7.75 1.52 -34.00
C PHE A 81 8.48 2.59 -33.18
N ASP A 82 7.80 3.22 -32.22
CA ASP A 82 8.41 4.16 -31.27
C ASP A 82 9.41 3.46 -30.34
N ALA A 83 9.12 2.23 -29.93
CA ALA A 83 10.05 1.41 -29.15
C ALA A 83 11.29 1.06 -29.99
N ILE A 84 11.13 0.66 -31.25
CA ILE A 84 12.23 0.36 -32.17
C ILE A 84 13.09 1.61 -32.40
N ALA A 85 12.49 2.77 -32.65
CA ALA A 85 13.21 4.03 -32.86
C ALA A 85 14.00 4.48 -31.60
N ARG A 86 13.44 4.28 -30.40
CA ARG A 86 14.15 4.54 -29.14
C ARG A 86 15.30 3.55 -28.93
N TRP A 87 15.05 2.27 -29.16
CA TRP A 87 16.08 1.24 -29.03
C TRP A 87 17.27 1.46 -29.97
N ILE A 88 17.02 1.91 -31.21
CA ILE A 88 18.09 2.29 -32.17
C ILE A 88 18.89 3.49 -31.66
N ARG A 89 18.22 4.48 -31.06
CA ARG A 89 18.86 5.69 -30.49
C ARG A 89 19.76 5.36 -29.31
N ASP A 90 19.27 4.52 -28.41
CA ASP A 90 20.00 4.08 -27.22
C ASP A 90 21.18 3.15 -27.57
N ALA A 91 21.14 2.51 -28.75
CA ALA A 91 22.19 1.64 -29.27
C ALA A 91 23.31 2.35 -30.06
N ARG A 92 23.23 3.68 -30.27
CA ARG A 92 24.31 4.48 -30.87
C ARG A 92 25.13 5.16 -29.75
N PRO A 93 26.41 4.79 -29.55
CA PRO A 93 27.32 5.60 -28.73
C PRO A 93 27.52 6.97 -29.39
N SER A 94 27.56 8.03 -28.58
CA SER A 94 27.78 9.41 -29.01
C SER A 94 29.07 9.53 -29.84
N ALA A 95 28.91 9.75 -31.14
CA ALA A 95 29.92 10.35 -31.98
C ALA A 95 29.37 11.70 -32.44
N THR A 96 30.12 12.75 -32.10
CA THR A 96 30.04 14.13 -32.60
C THR A 96 28.75 14.91 -32.30
N ALA A 97 28.87 15.80 -31.31
CA ALA A 97 28.06 17.01 -31.22
C ALA A 97 28.38 17.94 -32.40
N ALA A 98 27.39 18.21 -33.24
CA ALA A 98 27.33 19.38 -34.10
C ALA A 98 25.85 19.79 -34.26
N THR A 99 25.52 20.90 -33.62
CA THR A 99 24.53 21.92 -34.02
C THR A 99 23.35 21.50 -34.88
N SER A 100 22.12 21.71 -34.36
CA SER A 100 21.02 22.30 -35.14
C SER A 100 19.98 22.90 -34.21
N GLU A 101 19.89 24.22 -34.28
CA GLU A 101 18.96 25.10 -33.60
C GLU A 101 17.51 24.82 -34.01
N VAL A 102 16.62 25.10 -33.06
CA VAL A 102 15.16 25.10 -33.24
C VAL A 102 14.77 26.34 -34.04
N GLN A 103 14.37 26.15 -35.30
CA GLN A 103 13.70 27.17 -36.10
C GLN A 103 12.29 27.43 -35.55
N ARG A 104 12.13 28.59 -34.90
CA ARG A 104 10.84 29.25 -34.73
C ARG A 104 10.47 29.96 -36.04
N THR A 105 9.21 29.77 -36.42
CA THR A 105 8.52 30.32 -37.58
C THR A 105 8.63 31.85 -37.69
N GLN A 106 9.02 32.32 -38.88
CA GLN A 106 9.03 33.73 -39.28
C GLN A 106 7.63 34.22 -39.65
N THR A 107 7.29 35.41 -39.17
CA THR A 107 6.32 36.32 -39.78
C THR A 107 7.06 37.62 -40.09
N THR A 108 7.14 37.96 -41.38
CA THR A 108 7.57 39.28 -41.93
C THR A 108 6.54 40.38 -41.58
N PRO A 109 6.78 41.71 -41.74
CA PRO A 109 7.76 42.34 -42.64
C PRO A 109 8.41 43.68 -42.16
N ARG A 110 9.21 44.24 -43.09
CA ARG A 110 9.54 45.67 -43.35
C ARG A 110 10.90 46.23 -42.91
N THR A 111 11.71 46.41 -43.96
CA THR A 111 12.80 47.35 -44.20
C THR A 111 12.61 48.76 -43.63
N LYS A 112 13.69 49.32 -43.04
CA LYS A 112 14.19 50.70 -43.29
C LYS A 112 15.63 50.85 -42.75
N ALA A 113 16.36 51.79 -43.34
CA ALA A 113 17.80 51.80 -43.51
C ALA A 113 18.58 52.73 -42.55
N ALA A 114 19.88 52.39 -42.36
CA ALA A 114 21.08 53.24 -42.16
C ALA A 114 21.18 54.18 -40.92
N PRO A 115 22.37 54.73 -40.57
CA PRO A 115 23.76 54.34 -40.89
C PRO A 115 24.68 54.21 -39.65
N ALA A 116 25.90 53.71 -39.89
CA ALA A 116 27.03 53.71 -38.97
C ALA A 116 27.69 55.09 -38.82
N VAL A 117 28.24 55.35 -37.62
CA VAL A 117 29.32 56.34 -37.39
C VAL A 117 30.37 55.71 -36.44
N PRO A 118 31.68 55.79 -36.74
CA PRO A 118 32.74 55.18 -35.94
C PRO A 118 33.53 56.17 -35.06
N ARG A 119 34.39 55.58 -34.19
CA ARG A 119 35.58 56.12 -33.45
C ARG A 119 35.36 56.58 -31.99
N PRO A 120 36.43 56.68 -31.16
CA PRO A 120 37.82 56.18 -31.30
C PRO A 120 38.38 55.48 -30.03
N ALA A 121 39.58 54.92 -30.19
CA ALA A 121 40.44 54.36 -29.17
C ALA A 121 41.03 55.40 -28.19
N SER A 122 41.29 54.98 -26.94
CA SER A 122 42.41 55.49 -26.13
C SER A 122 42.78 54.55 -24.96
N ARG A 123 43.95 53.91 -25.09
CA ARG A 123 45.12 54.00 -24.19
C ARG A 123 44.93 53.81 -22.67
N MET A 124 45.45 52.70 -22.12
CA MET A 124 46.03 52.58 -20.76
C MET A 124 47.17 51.54 -20.79
N THR A 125 48.42 52.00 -20.84
CA THR A 125 49.41 52.06 -19.72
C THR A 125 49.86 50.69 -19.18
N LYS A 126 51.14 50.39 -19.45
CA LYS A 126 51.92 49.27 -18.89
C LYS A 126 52.49 49.67 -17.53
N HIS A 127 52.45 48.74 -16.57
CA HIS A 127 53.48 48.37 -15.56
C HIS A 127 52.81 47.57 -14.42
N PRO A 128 53.54 46.77 -13.62
CA PRO A 128 54.40 45.65 -13.98
C PRO A 128 53.89 44.32 -13.37
N THR A 129 54.38 43.21 -13.90
CA THR A 129 54.21 41.84 -13.41
C THR A 129 54.62 41.70 -11.94
N ALA A 130 53.65 41.45 -11.06
CA ALA A 130 53.88 40.89 -9.73
C ALA A 130 53.82 39.36 -9.78
N ALA A 131 54.85 38.73 -9.20
CA ALA A 131 55.13 37.32 -9.24
C ALA A 131 53.98 36.44 -8.70
N ARG A 132 53.67 35.38 -9.44
CA ARG A 132 52.87 34.24 -8.96
C ARG A 132 53.59 33.58 -7.79
N SER A 133 53.06 33.74 -6.58
CA SER A 133 53.33 32.83 -5.46
C SER A 133 52.57 31.51 -5.67
N ALA A 134 53.14 30.62 -6.47
CA ALA A 134 52.67 29.25 -6.63
C ALA A 134 53.74 28.25 -6.15
N PRO A 135 53.89 28.06 -4.83
CA PRO A 135 54.23 26.70 -4.35
C PRO A 135 53.31 26.16 -3.24
N ALA A 136 52.64 27.00 -2.44
CA ALA A 136 52.00 26.55 -1.19
C ALA A 136 50.75 25.65 -1.39
N ALA A 137 50.00 25.82 -2.48
CA ALA A 137 48.80 25.02 -2.74
C ALA A 137 49.10 23.58 -3.19
N SER A 138 50.28 23.35 -3.79
CA SER A 138 50.73 22.02 -4.23
C SER A 138 51.10 21.12 -3.05
N THR A 139 51.79 21.68 -2.05
CA THR A 139 52.24 20.95 -0.87
C THR A 139 51.09 20.50 0.04
N ARG A 140 50.01 21.28 0.12
CA ARG A 140 48.83 20.95 0.95
C ARG A 140 47.94 19.84 0.37
N ALA A 141 47.88 19.72 -0.96
CA ALA A 141 47.07 18.68 -1.62
C ALA A 141 47.59 17.26 -1.31
N ASN A 142 48.90 17.11 -1.06
CA ASN A 142 49.54 15.82 -0.74
C ASN A 142 49.49 15.46 0.75
N LEU A 143 49.02 16.35 1.63
CA LEU A 143 48.85 16.06 3.05
C LEU A 143 47.56 15.27 3.24
N GLU A 144 47.64 14.07 3.81
CA GLU A 144 46.47 13.22 4.08
C GLU A 144 45.55 13.83 5.16
N LEU A 145 46.14 14.47 6.18
CA LEU A 145 45.45 15.07 7.32
C LEU A 145 45.95 16.51 7.58
N PRO A 146 45.37 17.55 6.95
CA PRO A 146 45.77 18.93 7.16
C PRO A 146 45.53 19.40 8.60
N GLY A 147 46.45 20.20 9.15
CA GLY A 147 46.27 20.85 10.46
C GLY A 147 45.14 21.89 10.45
N ALA A 148 44.49 22.09 11.60
CA ALA A 148 43.50 23.15 11.75
C ALA A 148 44.18 24.50 12.00
N LEU A 149 43.71 25.57 11.35
CA LEU A 149 44.14 26.94 11.56
C LEU A 149 43.57 27.54 12.86
N PHE A 150 42.45 26.99 13.35
CA PHE A 150 41.81 27.34 14.61
C PHE A 150 41.05 26.14 15.18
N GLU A 151 41.00 26.05 16.52
CA GLU A 151 40.41 24.92 17.26
C GLU A 151 39.04 25.21 17.89
N VAL A 152 38.62 26.47 17.92
CA VAL A 152 37.31 26.87 18.43
C VAL A 152 36.42 27.30 17.26
N TRP A 153 35.26 26.68 17.13
CA TRP A 153 34.26 27.02 16.10
C TRP A 153 32.85 26.77 16.62
N GLU A 154 31.89 27.51 16.07
CA GLU A 154 30.46 27.23 16.24
C GLU A 154 30.00 26.27 15.15
N ASP A 155 29.29 25.21 15.52
CA ASP A 155 28.88 24.15 14.61
C ASP A 155 27.59 24.53 13.84
N PRO A 156 27.64 24.79 12.51
CA PRO A 156 26.47 25.19 11.76
C PRO A 156 25.48 24.03 11.63
N ALA A 157 24.18 24.34 11.63
CA ALA A 157 23.15 23.31 11.43
C ALA A 157 23.07 22.84 9.97
N ASP A 158 23.34 23.72 9.00
CA ASP A 158 23.27 23.40 7.57
C ASP A 158 24.54 22.73 7.05
N PHE A 159 24.37 21.74 6.18
CA PHE A 159 25.47 20.99 5.57
C PHE A 159 26.44 21.87 4.76
N SER A 160 25.94 22.82 3.97
CA SER A 160 26.78 23.65 3.11
C SER A 160 27.62 24.63 3.93
N GLU A 161 27.03 25.22 4.96
CA GLU A 161 27.72 26.09 5.92
C GLU A 161 28.79 25.33 6.71
N ALA A 162 28.48 24.12 7.17
CA ALA A 162 29.46 23.26 7.84
C ALA A 162 30.63 22.88 6.92
N LEU A 163 30.38 22.59 5.64
CA LEU A 163 31.44 22.29 4.68
C LEU A 163 32.32 23.52 4.41
N GLN A 164 31.71 24.70 4.27
CA GLN A 164 32.44 25.97 4.15
C GLN A 164 33.27 26.30 5.39
N LEU A 165 32.74 26.01 6.58
CA LEU A 165 33.47 26.19 7.83
C LEU A 165 34.73 25.33 7.86
N HIS A 166 34.64 24.03 7.56
CA HIS A 166 35.81 23.15 7.64
C HIS A 166 36.84 23.40 6.54
N LEU A 167 36.41 23.83 5.35
CA LEU A 167 37.34 24.35 4.34
C LEU A 167 38.15 25.55 4.86
N ARG A 168 37.48 26.51 5.51
CA ARG A 168 38.15 27.67 6.13
C ARG A 168 39.05 27.25 7.29
N ARG A 169 38.57 26.33 8.14
CA ARG A 169 39.33 25.80 9.29
C ARG A 169 40.65 25.17 8.87
N HIS A 170 40.69 24.47 7.74
CA HIS A 170 41.91 23.83 7.26
C HIS A 170 42.65 24.65 6.19
N GLY A 171 42.18 25.86 5.87
CA GLY A 171 42.78 26.72 4.85
C GLY A 171 42.84 26.09 3.46
N GLU A 172 41.85 25.26 3.14
CA GLU A 172 41.75 24.53 1.87
C GLU A 172 40.74 25.20 0.94
N THR A 173 41.06 25.16 -0.36
CA THR A 173 40.09 25.47 -1.41
C THR A 173 39.35 24.19 -1.81
N TYR A 174 38.16 24.32 -2.41
CA TYR A 174 37.39 23.17 -2.91
C TYR A 174 38.23 22.27 -3.86
N TRP A 175 39.16 22.87 -4.61
CA TRP A 175 40.02 22.16 -5.55
C TRP A 175 41.15 21.41 -4.85
N THR A 176 41.68 21.97 -3.75
CA THR A 176 42.67 21.28 -2.90
C THR A 176 42.01 20.09 -2.23
N LEU A 177 40.81 20.28 -1.67
CA LEU A 177 40.00 19.20 -1.10
C LEU A 177 39.72 18.10 -2.13
N TYR A 178 39.26 18.46 -3.33
CA TYR A 178 38.99 17.52 -4.42
C TYR A 178 40.19 16.63 -4.71
N ARG A 179 41.39 17.21 -4.87
CA ARG A 179 42.62 16.45 -5.13
C ARG A 179 43.02 15.55 -3.97
N GLY A 180 42.71 15.94 -2.74
CA GLY A 180 43.07 15.18 -1.54
C GLY A 180 42.17 14.00 -1.22
N ILE A 181 40.99 13.87 -1.86
CA ILE A 181 40.00 12.83 -1.50
C ILE A 181 39.56 11.93 -2.67
N ILE A 182 39.85 12.33 -3.92
CA ILE A 182 39.44 11.61 -5.13
C ILE A 182 40.58 10.72 -5.62
N GLY A 183 40.29 9.43 -5.76
CA GLY A 183 41.16 8.40 -6.33
C GLY A 183 40.90 8.16 -7.83
N PRO A 184 41.68 7.26 -8.46
CA PRO A 184 41.63 7.01 -9.90
C PRO A 184 40.30 6.38 -10.38
N ASP A 185 39.60 5.66 -9.50
CA ASP A 185 38.35 4.94 -9.82
C ASP A 185 37.07 5.75 -9.49
N ASP A 186 37.19 6.91 -8.85
CA ASP A 186 36.03 7.71 -8.48
C ASP A 186 35.50 8.50 -9.69
N THR A 187 34.18 8.59 -9.82
CA THR A 187 33.53 9.29 -10.95
C THR A 187 33.04 10.69 -10.58
N THR A 188 33.23 11.08 -9.32
CA THR A 188 32.74 12.36 -8.78
C THR A 188 33.50 13.54 -9.39
N ASP A 189 32.82 14.40 -10.14
CA ASP A 189 33.41 15.60 -10.75
C ASP A 189 33.64 16.74 -9.73
N LYS A 190 34.68 17.55 -9.95
CA LYS A 190 35.04 18.70 -9.10
C LYS A 190 33.90 19.71 -8.89
N ASN A 191 33.03 19.89 -9.88
CA ASN A 191 31.90 20.83 -9.76
C ASN A 191 30.83 20.32 -8.78
N THR A 192 30.86 19.02 -8.44
CA THR A 192 29.97 18.43 -7.43
C THR A 192 30.26 19.03 -6.05
N LEU A 193 31.53 19.04 -5.62
CA LEU A 193 31.95 19.68 -4.37
C LEU A 193 31.62 21.17 -4.35
N LEU A 194 31.88 21.89 -5.45
CA LEU A 194 31.53 23.29 -5.55
C LEU A 194 30.01 23.52 -5.38
N SER A 195 29.19 22.67 -6.01
CA SER A 195 27.73 22.76 -5.86
C SER A 195 27.21 22.38 -4.47
N TRP A 196 27.97 21.60 -3.69
CA TRP A 196 27.68 21.30 -2.29
C TRP A 196 28.01 22.48 -1.39
N ILE A 197 29.17 23.11 -1.62
CA ILE A 197 29.61 24.31 -0.93
C ILE A 197 28.62 25.45 -1.14
N GLU A 198 28.12 25.63 -2.37
CA GLU A 198 27.13 26.66 -2.71
C GLU A 198 25.69 26.29 -2.33
N GLY A 199 25.46 25.11 -1.72
CA GLY A 199 24.12 24.63 -1.32
C GLY A 199 23.19 24.21 -2.47
N ARG A 200 23.61 24.38 -3.74
CA ARG A 200 22.83 24.04 -4.94
C ARG A 200 22.49 22.55 -5.05
N ARG A 201 23.39 21.67 -4.60
CA ARG A 201 23.18 20.22 -4.56
C ARG A 201 23.55 19.69 -3.18
N ILE A 202 23.06 18.50 -2.87
CA ILE A 202 23.45 17.75 -1.68
C ILE A 202 23.86 16.32 -2.07
N PRO A 203 24.72 15.66 -1.29
CA PRO A 203 25.04 14.24 -1.41
C PRO A 203 23.79 13.35 -1.41
N ARG A 204 23.70 12.40 -2.35
CA ARG A 204 22.52 11.50 -2.50
C ARG A 204 22.83 10.05 -2.89
N THR A 205 24.05 9.76 -3.33
CA THR A 205 24.46 8.41 -3.75
C THR A 205 25.34 7.77 -2.69
N THR A 206 25.43 6.43 -2.72
CA THR A 206 26.42 5.68 -1.91
C THR A 206 27.84 6.20 -2.14
N GLU A 207 28.19 6.48 -3.40
CA GLU A 207 29.47 7.11 -3.77
C GLU A 207 29.64 8.50 -3.13
N SER A 208 28.62 9.37 -3.18
CA SER A 208 28.72 10.70 -2.56
C SER A 208 28.91 10.63 -1.04
N PHE A 209 28.34 9.63 -0.37
CA PHE A 209 28.52 9.42 1.07
C PHE A 209 29.89 8.85 1.42
N GLU A 210 30.48 8.04 0.53
CA GLU A 210 31.89 7.64 0.65
C GLU A 210 32.81 8.87 0.53
N ILE A 211 32.53 9.78 -0.40
CA ILE A 211 33.25 11.05 -0.50
C ILE A 211 33.12 11.86 0.80
N LEU A 212 31.92 11.98 1.38
CA LEU A 212 31.76 12.64 2.69
C LEU A 212 32.62 12.00 3.78
N SER A 213 32.62 10.66 3.86
CA SER A 213 33.40 9.91 4.84
C SER A 213 34.90 10.16 4.71
N ARG A 214 35.39 10.37 3.48
CA ARG A 214 36.78 10.78 3.22
C ARG A 214 37.07 12.21 3.67
N ILE A 215 36.13 13.15 3.46
CA ILE A 215 36.26 14.53 3.96
C ILE A 215 36.28 14.54 5.49
N GLU A 216 35.39 13.78 6.14
CA GLU A 216 35.34 13.65 7.60
C GLU A 216 36.65 13.12 8.17
N ARG A 217 37.22 12.06 7.56
CA ARG A 217 38.55 11.55 7.95
C ARG A 217 39.64 12.59 7.76
N ARG A 218 39.68 13.25 6.59
CA ARG A 218 40.67 14.31 6.28
C ARG A 218 40.67 15.42 7.33
N TYR A 219 39.49 15.85 7.78
CA TYR A 219 39.33 16.94 8.75
C TYR A 219 39.17 16.47 10.20
N ARG A 220 39.36 15.17 10.48
CA ARG A 220 39.26 14.56 11.82
C ARG A 220 37.90 14.84 12.49
N LEU A 221 36.83 14.79 11.70
CA LEU A 221 35.46 14.96 12.18
C LEU A 221 34.86 13.60 12.59
N PRO A 222 33.89 13.58 13.52
CA PRO A 222 33.14 12.36 13.82
C PRO A 222 32.50 11.77 12.57
N ALA A 223 32.51 10.44 12.46
CA ALA A 223 31.87 9.75 11.34
C ALA A 223 30.38 10.11 11.25
N GLY A 224 29.92 10.50 10.07
CA GLY A 224 28.55 10.93 9.81
C GLY A 224 28.22 12.38 10.18
N TYR A 225 29.22 13.19 10.57
CA TYR A 225 29.05 14.61 10.91
C TYR A 225 28.35 15.41 9.81
N PHE A 226 28.79 15.32 8.55
CA PHE A 226 28.17 16.08 7.46
C PHE A 226 26.78 15.54 7.10
N LYS A 227 26.61 14.23 7.23
CA LYS A 227 25.34 13.57 6.94
C LYS A 227 24.25 13.98 7.93
N ALA A 228 24.58 14.12 9.21
CA ALA A 228 23.65 14.55 10.24
C ALA A 228 23.05 15.95 9.96
N LYS A 229 23.73 16.75 9.12
CA LYS A 229 23.34 18.10 8.71
C LYS A 229 22.59 18.13 7.37
N LEU A 230 22.32 16.98 6.76
CA LEU A 230 21.55 16.93 5.52
C LEU A 230 20.06 17.21 5.78
N PRO A 231 19.40 18.02 4.94
CA PRO A 231 18.01 18.46 5.14
C PRO A 231 16.96 17.36 4.95
N HIS A 232 17.37 16.16 4.56
CA HIS A 232 16.47 15.01 4.43
C HIS A 232 17.11 13.75 5.04
N PRO A 233 17.17 13.63 6.37
CA PRO A 233 17.87 12.56 7.08
C PRO A 233 17.37 11.16 6.71
N SER A 234 16.09 11.05 6.38
CA SER A 234 15.42 9.79 6.07
C SER A 234 15.33 9.45 4.58
N ARG A 235 16.11 10.11 3.72
CA ARG A 235 16.10 9.82 2.29
C ARG A 235 16.95 8.59 2.01
N SER A 236 16.41 7.63 1.25
CA SER A 236 17.21 6.51 0.75
C SER A 236 18.31 7.02 -0.18
N ALA A 237 19.53 6.53 0.01
CA ALA A 237 20.59 6.67 -0.98
C ALA A 237 20.19 5.96 -2.29
N SER A 238 20.80 6.39 -3.39
CA SER A 238 20.75 5.70 -4.68
C SER A 238 22.12 5.11 -5.03
N GLY A 239 22.15 4.09 -5.90
CA GLY A 239 23.40 3.44 -6.33
C GLY A 239 23.72 2.12 -5.63
N PHE A 240 22.77 1.54 -4.88
CA PHE A 240 22.93 0.22 -4.30
C PHE A 240 23.10 -0.88 -5.36
N GLU A 241 24.11 -1.73 -5.18
CA GLU A 241 24.37 -2.90 -6.01
C GLU A 241 23.39 -4.03 -5.69
N LEU A 242 22.26 -4.04 -6.41
CA LEU A 242 21.17 -5.00 -6.24
C LEU A 242 20.90 -5.77 -7.54
N SER A 243 21.95 -6.39 -8.10
CA SER A 243 21.84 -7.21 -9.30
C SER A 243 20.85 -8.37 -9.09
N GLY A 244 20.06 -8.69 -10.12
CA GLY A 244 19.05 -9.76 -10.04
C GLY A 244 17.75 -9.45 -9.29
N ILE A 245 17.64 -8.28 -8.64
CA ILE A 245 16.40 -7.87 -7.94
C ILE A 245 15.51 -7.04 -8.87
N GLU A 246 14.20 -7.25 -8.86
CA GLU A 246 13.25 -6.49 -9.66
C GLU A 246 13.16 -5.01 -9.24
N PRO A 247 13.00 -4.03 -10.17
CA PRO A 247 13.00 -2.60 -9.83
C PRO A 247 11.96 -2.21 -8.77
N ALA A 248 10.79 -2.86 -8.77
CA ALA A 248 9.75 -2.61 -7.77
C ALA A 248 10.17 -3.07 -6.37
N GLU A 249 10.91 -4.18 -6.28
CA GLU A 249 11.46 -4.67 -5.03
C GLU A 249 12.64 -3.81 -4.57
N ARG A 250 13.56 -3.43 -5.48
CA ARG A 250 14.68 -2.51 -5.17
C ARG A 250 14.21 -1.25 -4.46
N ARG A 251 13.12 -0.63 -4.94
CA ARG A 251 12.54 0.57 -4.32
C ARG A 251 12.06 0.35 -2.89
N ARG A 252 11.55 -0.84 -2.57
CA ARG A 252 11.08 -1.18 -1.22
C ARG A 252 12.23 -1.46 -0.26
N ILE A 253 13.28 -2.13 -0.73
CA ILE A 253 14.42 -2.50 0.13
C ILE A 253 15.43 -1.38 0.31
N ALA A 254 15.63 -0.50 -0.70
CA ALA A 254 16.69 0.51 -0.69
C ALA A 254 16.68 1.40 0.54
N TRP A 255 15.50 1.76 1.05
CA TRP A 255 15.39 2.58 2.25
C TRP A 255 16.00 1.90 3.49
N HIS A 256 15.97 0.56 3.55
CA HIS A 256 16.37 -0.24 4.70
C HIS A 256 17.81 -0.78 4.61
N LEU A 257 18.56 -0.41 3.57
CA LEU A 257 19.97 -0.79 3.44
C LEU A 257 20.87 0.22 4.16
N PRO A 258 22.01 -0.23 4.73
CA PRO A 258 23.03 0.68 5.22
C PRO A 258 23.75 1.36 4.05
N GLU A 259 24.43 2.46 4.31
CA GLU A 259 25.00 3.30 3.24
C GLU A 259 26.29 2.73 2.66
N ASP A 260 27.05 2.06 3.51
CA ASP A 260 28.25 1.29 3.16
C ASP A 260 27.91 -0.05 2.49
N PHE A 261 26.64 -0.33 2.19
CA PHE A 261 26.18 -1.62 1.68
C PHE A 261 27.01 -2.17 0.52
N ASN A 262 27.43 -1.32 -0.43
CA ASN A 262 28.23 -1.76 -1.58
C ASN A 262 29.67 -2.18 -1.20
N THR A 263 30.20 -1.66 -0.09
CA THR A 263 31.54 -1.99 0.41
C THR A 263 31.55 -3.30 1.21
N LEU A 264 30.37 -3.77 1.64
CA LEU A 264 30.24 -5.00 2.41
C LEU A 264 30.51 -6.24 1.55
N SER A 265 30.97 -7.30 2.20
CA SER A 265 31.14 -8.62 1.56
C SER A 265 29.81 -9.10 0.95
N PHE A 266 29.89 -9.91 -0.12
CA PHE A 266 28.70 -10.46 -0.77
C PHE A 266 27.79 -11.22 0.22
N GLN A 267 28.39 -12.01 1.11
CA GLN A 267 27.66 -12.75 2.15
C GLN A 267 26.89 -11.80 3.08
N LYS A 268 27.52 -10.70 3.53
CA LYS A 268 26.86 -9.73 4.41
C LYS A 268 25.75 -8.96 3.68
N ARG A 269 25.96 -8.61 2.41
CA ARG A 269 24.91 -8.01 1.57
C ARG A 269 23.69 -8.93 1.44
N ALA A 270 23.91 -10.22 1.16
CA ALA A 270 22.83 -11.21 1.07
C ALA A 270 22.08 -11.37 2.39
N GLU A 271 22.79 -11.44 3.52
CA GLU A 271 22.23 -11.49 4.87
C GLU A 271 21.32 -10.28 5.16
N ILE A 272 21.78 -9.05 4.86
CA ILE A 272 20.99 -7.83 5.06
C ILE A 272 19.73 -7.84 4.19
N VAL A 273 19.85 -8.20 2.91
CA VAL A 273 18.71 -8.25 1.99
C VAL A 273 17.68 -9.29 2.43
N ASP A 274 18.11 -10.47 2.86
CA ASP A 274 17.23 -11.51 3.40
C ASP A 274 16.53 -11.03 4.68
N TRP A 275 17.28 -10.43 5.61
CA TRP A 275 16.72 -9.88 6.84
C TRP A 275 15.67 -8.79 6.55
N VAL A 276 15.94 -7.86 5.63
CA VAL A 276 14.98 -6.81 5.23
C VAL A 276 13.73 -7.44 4.61
N ARG A 277 13.87 -8.43 3.73
CA ARG A 277 12.73 -9.14 3.13
C ARG A 277 11.89 -9.84 4.18
N ARG A 278 12.53 -10.56 5.10
CA ARG A 278 11.89 -11.37 6.14
C ARG A 278 11.22 -10.50 7.20
N VAL A 279 11.95 -9.58 7.80
CA VAL A 279 11.49 -8.82 8.97
C VAL A 279 10.69 -7.59 8.57
N ILE A 280 11.17 -6.79 7.61
CA ILE A 280 10.56 -5.51 7.27
C ILE A 280 9.49 -5.63 6.19
N ILE A 281 9.81 -6.22 5.04
CA ILE A 281 8.86 -6.20 3.91
C ILE A 281 7.72 -7.17 4.15
N SER A 282 8.05 -8.44 4.35
CA SER A 282 7.05 -9.48 4.53
C SER A 282 6.57 -9.56 5.98
N GLY A 283 7.48 -9.34 6.94
CA GLY A 283 7.24 -9.65 8.34
C GLY A 283 6.88 -11.12 8.49
N THR A 284 7.58 -12.01 7.78
CA THR A 284 7.19 -13.40 7.60
C THR A 284 7.24 -14.15 8.91
N THR A 285 6.03 -14.44 9.38
CA THR A 285 5.74 -15.53 10.29
C THR A 285 5.37 -16.74 9.41
N ASP A 286 5.49 -17.97 9.89
CA ASP A 286 5.17 -19.16 9.07
C ASP A 286 3.71 -19.14 8.59
N TYR A 287 2.83 -18.50 9.34
CA TYR A 287 1.47 -18.20 8.91
C TYR A 287 1.37 -17.27 7.69
N ARG A 288 2.16 -16.19 7.64
CA ARG A 288 2.12 -15.25 6.50
C ARG A 288 2.68 -15.89 5.23
N LYS A 289 3.63 -16.83 5.36
CA LYS A 289 4.07 -17.67 4.24
C LYS A 289 2.90 -18.52 3.73
N TYR A 290 2.19 -19.20 4.63
CA TYR A 290 0.98 -19.95 4.30
C TYR A 290 -0.10 -19.06 3.65
N GLN A 291 -0.43 -17.89 4.21
CA GLN A 291 -1.41 -16.97 3.62
C GLN A 291 -0.98 -16.48 2.23
N ALA A 292 0.30 -16.17 2.03
CA ALA A 292 0.80 -15.72 0.74
C ALA A 292 0.75 -16.83 -0.33
N VAL A 293 0.95 -18.09 0.08
CA VAL A 293 0.76 -19.26 -0.80
C VAL A 293 -0.73 -19.49 -1.06
N ALA A 294 -1.57 -19.47 -0.03
CA ALA A 294 -3.02 -19.64 -0.15
C ALA A 294 -3.66 -18.53 -1.02
N ALA A 295 -3.18 -17.29 -0.92
CA ALA A 295 -3.67 -16.17 -1.72
C ALA A 295 -3.28 -16.25 -3.22
N LYS A 296 -2.26 -17.06 -3.56
CA LYS A 296 -1.90 -17.33 -4.97
C LYS A 296 -2.84 -18.35 -5.61
N GLN A 297 -3.41 -19.25 -4.80
CA GLN A 297 -4.37 -20.26 -5.25
C GLN A 297 -5.77 -19.64 -5.32
N ARG A 298 -6.16 -19.14 -6.49
CA ARG A 298 -7.44 -18.46 -6.71
C ARG A 298 -8.52 -19.47 -7.09
N TYR A 299 -9.62 -19.49 -6.34
CA TYR A 299 -10.71 -20.45 -6.59
C TYR A 299 -12.11 -19.92 -6.28
N ALA A 300 -12.33 -18.61 -6.11
CA ALA A 300 -13.64 -18.08 -5.70
C ALA A 300 -14.63 -17.97 -6.87
N ILE A 301 -15.94 -18.05 -6.57
CA ILE A 301 -17.00 -17.58 -7.47
C ILE A 301 -17.30 -16.10 -7.18
N ARG A 302 -17.28 -15.26 -8.21
CA ARG A 302 -17.75 -13.87 -8.18
C ARG A 302 -19.20 -13.81 -8.61
N PHE A 303 -20.01 -12.99 -7.94
CA PHE A 303 -21.42 -12.78 -8.28
C PHE A 303 -21.56 -11.46 -9.04
N PRO A 304 -21.71 -11.47 -10.38
CA PRO A 304 -21.88 -10.25 -11.16
C PRO A 304 -23.17 -9.52 -10.78
N GLY A 305 -23.18 -8.19 -10.80
CA GLY A 305 -24.37 -7.38 -10.47
C GLY A 305 -24.72 -7.29 -8.98
N VAL A 306 -24.15 -8.14 -8.13
CA VAL A 306 -24.21 -8.01 -6.66
C VAL A 306 -22.99 -7.22 -6.21
N SER A 307 -23.16 -5.93 -5.95
CA SER A 307 -22.03 -5.03 -5.76
C SER A 307 -21.08 -5.47 -4.63
N TYR A 308 -19.83 -5.74 -5.00
CA TYR A 308 -18.69 -5.79 -4.09
C TYR A 308 -18.32 -4.34 -3.71
N GLY A 309 -18.87 -3.81 -2.62
CA GLY A 309 -18.46 -2.52 -2.05
C GLY A 309 -18.83 -1.26 -2.84
N GLY A 310 -20.01 -1.21 -3.45
CA GLY A 310 -20.56 -0.02 -4.10
C GLY A 310 -22.09 -0.10 -4.23
N ARG A 311 -22.76 1.01 -4.54
CA ARG A 311 -24.24 1.08 -4.66
C ARG A 311 -24.78 -0.04 -5.56
N ALA A 312 -25.80 -0.77 -5.08
CA ALA A 312 -26.60 -1.67 -5.92
C ALA A 312 -27.21 -0.87 -7.08
N PRO A 313 -27.30 -1.43 -8.31
CA PRO A 313 -28.08 -0.83 -9.38
C PRO A 313 -29.53 -0.66 -8.90
N ARG A 314 -30.08 0.55 -9.06
CA ARG A 314 -31.43 0.89 -8.58
C ARG A 314 -32.56 0.09 -9.25
N ASP A 315 -32.27 -0.61 -10.35
CA ASP A 315 -33.30 -1.17 -11.23
C ASP A 315 -33.41 -2.70 -11.20
N GLY A 316 -32.59 -3.42 -10.42
CA GLY A 316 -32.77 -4.86 -10.17
C GLY A 316 -32.73 -5.80 -11.40
N LYS A 317 -32.47 -5.30 -12.60
CA LYS A 317 -32.42 -6.11 -13.83
C LYS A 317 -31.00 -6.61 -14.08
N ILE A 318 -30.79 -7.90 -13.84
CA ILE A 318 -29.68 -8.66 -14.42
C ILE A 318 -30.07 -8.91 -15.88
N VAL A 319 -29.37 -8.30 -16.84
CA VAL A 319 -29.61 -8.55 -18.26
C VAL A 319 -28.96 -9.89 -18.63
N VAL A 320 -29.78 -10.91 -18.87
CA VAL A 320 -29.35 -12.23 -19.33
C VAL A 320 -29.40 -12.26 -20.87
N PRO A 321 -28.30 -12.50 -21.59
CA PRO A 321 -28.34 -12.72 -23.04
C PRO A 321 -29.10 -14.01 -23.36
N ALA A 322 -30.01 -13.97 -24.33
CA ALA A 322 -30.95 -15.04 -24.66
C ALA A 322 -30.31 -16.37 -25.13
N ASN A 323 -29.00 -16.42 -25.38
CA ASN A 323 -28.27 -17.58 -25.92
C ASN A 323 -27.12 -18.10 -25.01
N TYR A 324 -27.21 -17.90 -23.69
CA TYR A 324 -26.18 -18.31 -22.74
C TYR A 324 -26.00 -19.85 -22.62
N GLU A 325 -27.03 -20.64 -22.95
CA GLU A 325 -26.98 -22.11 -22.85
C GLU A 325 -26.09 -22.78 -23.91
N ALA A 326 -25.80 -22.11 -25.04
CA ALA A 326 -25.14 -22.71 -26.20
C ALA A 326 -23.63 -22.41 -26.31
N THR A 327 -23.04 -21.64 -25.38
CA THR A 327 -21.67 -21.11 -25.52
C THR A 327 -20.73 -21.37 -24.32
N TRP A 328 -21.16 -22.15 -23.32
CA TRP A 328 -20.30 -22.48 -22.16
C TRP A 328 -19.42 -23.70 -22.42
N VAL A 329 -18.09 -23.49 -22.41
CA VAL A 329 -17.09 -24.56 -22.51
C VAL A 329 -16.78 -25.08 -21.11
N GLU A 330 -17.16 -26.33 -20.83
CA GLU A 330 -16.95 -27.04 -19.56
C GLU A 330 -15.60 -27.77 -19.54
N ASP A 331 -14.50 -27.02 -19.52
CA ASP A 331 -13.17 -27.62 -19.33
C ASP A 331 -12.70 -27.44 -17.87
N PRO A 332 -12.59 -28.54 -17.08
CA PRO A 332 -12.12 -28.51 -15.70
C PRO A 332 -10.74 -27.89 -15.51
N ASP A 333 -9.86 -27.94 -16.53
CA ASP A 333 -8.50 -27.39 -16.47
C ASP A 333 -8.47 -25.86 -16.68
N LEU A 334 -9.51 -25.29 -17.32
CA LEU A 334 -9.71 -23.85 -17.49
C LEU A 334 -10.38 -23.16 -16.28
N LEU A 335 -10.91 -23.93 -15.32
CA LEU A 335 -11.56 -23.41 -14.09
C LEU A 335 -10.57 -23.01 -12.99
N SER A 336 -9.25 -23.07 -13.26
CA SER A 336 -8.21 -22.63 -12.34
C SER A 336 -8.18 -21.10 -12.20
N GLY A 337 -9.10 -20.56 -11.40
CA GLY A 337 -9.19 -19.11 -11.20
C GLY A 337 -10.41 -18.64 -10.43
N VAL A 338 -10.65 -17.32 -10.50
CA VAL A 338 -11.88 -16.72 -10.01
C VAL A 338 -12.90 -16.75 -11.15
N ILE A 339 -13.96 -17.51 -11.01
CA ILE A 339 -15.00 -17.69 -12.04
C ILE A 339 -16.23 -16.84 -11.75
N GLU A 340 -16.99 -16.45 -12.77
CA GLU A 340 -18.28 -15.78 -12.56
C GLU A 340 -19.39 -16.79 -12.23
N ALA A 341 -20.29 -16.39 -11.34
CA ALA A 341 -21.45 -17.19 -10.97
C ALA A 341 -22.38 -17.34 -12.18
N PRO A 342 -22.93 -18.54 -12.43
CA PRO A 342 -24.01 -18.70 -13.38
C PRO A 342 -25.18 -17.78 -13.03
N PRO A 343 -25.96 -17.31 -14.02
CA PRO A 343 -27.03 -16.33 -13.80
C PRO A 343 -27.98 -16.72 -12.66
N ALA A 344 -28.38 -17.99 -12.59
CA ALA A 344 -29.29 -18.46 -11.56
C ALA A 344 -28.67 -18.43 -10.15
N LEU A 345 -27.40 -18.82 -9.99
CA LEU A 345 -26.68 -18.70 -8.71
C LEU A 345 -26.43 -17.23 -8.32
N ALA A 346 -26.19 -16.35 -9.32
CA ALA A 346 -26.06 -14.91 -9.11
C ALA A 346 -27.37 -14.29 -8.60
N MET A 347 -28.51 -14.70 -9.15
CA MET A 347 -29.84 -14.27 -8.69
C MET A 347 -30.11 -14.71 -7.25
N GLU A 348 -29.84 -15.97 -6.91
CA GLU A 348 -30.00 -16.49 -5.54
C GLU A 348 -29.18 -15.67 -4.51
N MET A 349 -27.93 -15.34 -4.84
CA MET A 349 -27.10 -14.46 -4.00
C MET A 349 -27.69 -13.05 -3.90
N ALA A 350 -28.15 -12.47 -5.02
CA ALA A 350 -28.75 -11.14 -5.03
C ALA A 350 -30.00 -11.10 -4.14
N ASP A 351 -30.82 -12.14 -4.18
CA ASP A 351 -32.03 -12.27 -3.36
C ASP A 351 -31.72 -12.43 -1.88
N LEU A 352 -30.73 -13.24 -1.50
CA LEU A 352 -30.26 -13.33 -0.12
C LEU A 352 -29.75 -11.97 0.39
N VAL A 353 -28.95 -11.27 -0.43
CA VAL A 353 -28.42 -9.95 -0.07
C VAL A 353 -29.56 -8.95 0.09
N ARG A 354 -30.52 -8.91 -0.84
CA ARG A 354 -31.72 -8.08 -0.76
C ARG A 354 -32.49 -8.38 0.51
N PHE A 355 -32.78 -9.66 0.78
CA PHE A 355 -33.47 -10.09 1.99
C PHE A 355 -32.74 -9.62 3.25
N LYS A 356 -31.42 -9.76 3.34
CA LYS A 356 -30.66 -9.35 4.54
C LYS A 356 -30.34 -7.87 4.63
N THR A 357 -30.51 -7.06 3.57
CA THR A 357 -30.14 -5.64 3.57
C THR A 357 -31.34 -4.68 3.51
N SER A 358 -32.52 -5.13 3.06
CA SER A 358 -33.73 -4.29 2.99
C SER A 358 -34.13 -3.66 4.33
N ALA A 359 -34.69 -2.45 4.31
CA ALA A 359 -35.17 -1.80 5.53
C ALA A 359 -36.35 -2.57 6.16
N LEU A 360 -37.33 -2.93 5.32
CA LEU A 360 -38.49 -3.74 5.71
C LEU A 360 -38.38 -5.13 5.06
N THR A 361 -38.87 -6.14 5.78
CA THR A 361 -38.99 -7.49 5.23
C THR A 361 -40.15 -7.53 4.23
N SER A 362 -40.00 -8.27 3.13
CA SER A 362 -41.08 -8.47 2.17
C SER A 362 -42.30 -9.13 2.83
N VAL A 363 -43.51 -8.80 2.35
CA VAL A 363 -44.75 -9.41 2.83
C VAL A 363 -44.66 -10.94 2.69
N GLY A 364 -45.07 -11.66 3.74
CA GLY A 364 -45.01 -13.13 3.80
C GLY A 364 -43.66 -13.70 4.28
N PHE A 365 -42.62 -12.88 4.40
CA PHE A 365 -41.32 -13.30 4.91
C PHE A 365 -41.05 -12.73 6.31
N GLN A 366 -40.37 -13.51 7.14
CA GLN A 366 -39.84 -13.06 8.43
C GLN A 366 -38.31 -13.05 8.39
N ARG A 367 -37.70 -12.10 9.09
CA ARG A 367 -36.24 -11.93 9.09
C ARG A 367 -35.72 -11.61 10.47
N ASN A 368 -34.65 -12.31 10.85
CA ASN A 368 -33.85 -11.96 12.01
C ASN A 368 -32.55 -11.29 11.57
N GLY A 369 -32.30 -10.10 12.14
CA GLY A 369 -31.13 -9.27 11.90
C GLY A 369 -31.05 -8.66 10.50
N VAL A 370 -30.35 -7.53 10.40
CA VAL A 370 -30.08 -6.83 9.14
C VAL A 370 -28.57 -6.73 8.94
N TRP A 371 -28.10 -7.04 7.74
CA TRP A 371 -26.69 -6.87 7.36
C TRP A 371 -26.44 -5.40 6.99
N GLY A 372 -25.40 -4.82 7.57
CA GLY A 372 -24.77 -3.64 7.03
C GLY A 372 -23.98 -3.95 5.75
N GLU A 373 -23.58 -2.92 5.02
CA GLU A 373 -22.84 -3.03 3.75
C GLU A 373 -21.57 -3.89 3.87
N GLU A 374 -20.76 -3.68 4.92
CA GLU A 374 -19.55 -4.48 5.12
C GLU A 374 -19.84 -5.94 5.47
N THR A 375 -20.89 -6.19 6.26
CA THR A 375 -21.31 -7.56 6.59
C THR A 375 -21.77 -8.27 5.32
N ALA A 376 -22.59 -7.61 4.49
CA ALA A 376 -23.05 -8.17 3.22
C ALA A 376 -21.87 -8.50 2.30
N SER A 377 -20.93 -7.57 2.11
CA SER A 377 -19.72 -7.80 1.32
C SER A 377 -18.90 -8.99 1.82
N GLN A 378 -18.74 -9.12 3.15
CA GLN A 378 -18.03 -10.24 3.75
C GLN A 378 -18.76 -11.57 3.48
N LYS A 379 -20.09 -11.61 3.64
CA LYS A 379 -20.87 -12.83 3.42
C LYS A 379 -20.86 -13.26 1.96
N ILE A 380 -20.90 -12.32 1.02
CA ILE A 380 -20.74 -12.59 -0.42
C ILE A 380 -19.37 -13.24 -0.69
N GLU A 381 -18.28 -12.69 -0.15
CA GLU A 381 -16.93 -13.25 -0.33
C GLU A 381 -16.82 -14.67 0.27
N HIS A 382 -17.34 -14.87 1.48
CA HIS A 382 -17.31 -16.15 2.18
C HIS A 382 -18.04 -17.26 1.39
N LEU A 383 -19.25 -16.95 0.93
CA LEU A 383 -20.05 -17.88 0.13
C LEU A 383 -19.44 -18.10 -1.26
N GLY A 384 -18.86 -17.06 -1.86
CA GLY A 384 -18.11 -17.17 -3.12
C GLY A 384 -16.90 -18.11 -3.01
N LEU A 385 -16.18 -18.08 -1.88
CA LEU A 385 -15.10 -19.02 -1.61
C LEU A 385 -15.61 -20.46 -1.41
N MET A 386 -16.76 -20.65 -0.77
CA MET A 386 -17.34 -21.97 -0.56
C MET A 386 -17.79 -22.61 -1.88
N PHE A 387 -18.61 -21.92 -2.66
CA PHE A 387 -19.02 -22.41 -3.98
C PHE A 387 -17.84 -22.57 -4.93
N GLY A 388 -16.84 -21.71 -4.79
CA GLY A 388 -15.59 -21.83 -5.51
C GLY A 388 -14.81 -23.11 -5.21
N ALA A 389 -14.79 -23.53 -3.95
CA ALA A 389 -14.18 -24.79 -3.55
C ALA A 389 -14.93 -26.01 -4.12
N LEU A 390 -16.27 -25.95 -4.14
CA LEU A 390 -17.10 -26.99 -4.76
C LEU A 390 -16.84 -27.08 -6.27
N ALA A 391 -16.72 -25.95 -6.97
CA ALA A 391 -16.51 -25.89 -8.40
C ALA A 391 -15.11 -26.34 -8.86
N ALA A 392 -14.08 -26.02 -8.07
CA ALA A 392 -12.69 -26.25 -8.48
C ALA A 392 -12.37 -27.74 -8.70
N ALA A 393 -11.51 -28.03 -9.68
CA ALA A 393 -11.14 -29.39 -10.06
C ALA A 393 -10.48 -30.18 -8.90
N ARG A 394 -10.73 -31.50 -8.88
CA ARG A 394 -10.18 -32.44 -7.88
C ARG A 394 -8.65 -32.57 -7.98
N ASP A 395 -8.13 -32.60 -9.20
CA ASP A 395 -6.71 -32.82 -9.46
C ASP A 395 -5.91 -31.50 -9.61
N GLY A 396 -6.60 -30.35 -9.56
CA GLY A 396 -5.96 -29.03 -9.62
C GLY A 396 -5.30 -28.62 -8.30
N GLU A 397 -4.55 -27.50 -8.31
CA GLU A 397 -3.84 -26.99 -7.11
C GLU A 397 -4.75 -26.77 -5.90
N VAL A 398 -6.03 -26.48 -6.14
CA VAL A 398 -7.04 -26.19 -5.13
C VAL A 398 -7.59 -27.48 -4.51
N LYS A 399 -7.51 -28.61 -5.23
CA LYS A 399 -8.10 -29.91 -4.89
C LYS A 399 -9.57 -29.80 -4.49
N GLY A 400 -10.36 -29.09 -5.30
CA GLY A 400 -11.79 -28.86 -5.02
C GLY A 400 -12.63 -30.11 -5.26
N TYR A 401 -13.96 -29.97 -5.24
CA TYR A 401 -14.84 -31.13 -5.44
C TYR A 401 -15.07 -31.47 -6.92
N GLY A 402 -14.98 -30.49 -7.82
CA GLY A 402 -15.30 -30.64 -9.23
C GLY A 402 -16.81 -30.68 -9.53
N VAL A 403 -17.65 -30.01 -8.74
CA VAL A 403 -19.08 -29.86 -9.06
C VAL A 403 -19.22 -28.98 -10.30
N PRO A 404 -19.92 -29.41 -11.36
CA PRO A 404 -20.20 -28.57 -12.51
C PRO A 404 -20.89 -27.27 -12.09
N VAL A 405 -20.40 -26.12 -12.59
CA VAL A 405 -20.87 -24.80 -12.13
C VAL A 405 -22.40 -24.64 -12.29
N ARG A 406 -22.97 -25.24 -13.35
CA ARG A 406 -24.43 -25.27 -13.60
C ARG A 406 -25.26 -25.94 -12.49
N GLN A 407 -24.67 -26.87 -11.76
CA GLN A 407 -25.31 -27.59 -10.64
C GLN A 407 -25.22 -26.82 -9.31
N LEU A 408 -24.50 -25.70 -9.27
CA LEU A 408 -24.39 -24.90 -8.05
C LEU A 408 -25.68 -24.10 -7.81
N THR A 409 -26.23 -24.29 -6.61
CA THR A 409 -27.38 -23.56 -6.07
C THR A 409 -27.25 -23.47 -4.55
N PHE A 410 -27.83 -22.44 -3.95
CA PHE A 410 -28.00 -22.32 -2.50
C PHE A 410 -28.82 -23.47 -1.89
N GLY A 411 -29.67 -24.15 -2.68
CA GLY A 411 -30.36 -25.36 -2.26
C GLY A 411 -29.41 -26.45 -1.75
N LEU A 412 -28.16 -26.51 -2.25
CA LEU A 412 -27.15 -27.45 -1.77
C LEU A 412 -26.78 -27.25 -0.29
N LEU A 413 -27.00 -26.05 0.25
CA LEU A 413 -26.54 -25.70 1.60
C LEU A 413 -27.41 -26.26 2.73
N ILE A 414 -28.52 -26.94 2.42
CA ILE A 414 -29.29 -27.70 3.42
C ILE A 414 -28.75 -29.12 3.63
N PHE A 415 -27.84 -29.61 2.79
CA PHE A 415 -27.38 -31.00 2.88
C PHE A 415 -26.12 -31.12 3.76
N PRO A 416 -26.12 -31.96 4.82
CA PRO A 416 -24.97 -32.15 5.70
C PRO A 416 -23.67 -32.52 4.97
N GLY A 417 -23.75 -33.40 3.95
CA GLY A 417 -22.59 -33.87 3.21
C GLY A 417 -21.77 -32.76 2.55
N VAL A 418 -22.43 -31.70 2.06
CA VAL A 418 -21.77 -30.51 1.48
C VAL A 418 -20.92 -29.79 2.53
N TRP A 419 -21.44 -29.64 3.75
CA TRP A 419 -20.76 -28.96 4.83
C TRP A 419 -19.64 -29.79 5.43
N ASP A 420 -19.88 -31.08 5.69
CA ASP A 420 -18.88 -31.98 6.24
C ASP A 420 -17.68 -32.11 5.29
N TRP A 421 -17.93 -32.26 3.99
CA TRP A 421 -16.88 -32.21 2.99
C TRP A 421 -16.12 -30.87 3.01
N TYR A 422 -16.83 -29.73 2.98
CA TYR A 422 -16.18 -28.42 2.94
C TYR A 422 -15.29 -28.17 4.17
N LEU A 423 -15.76 -28.60 5.35
CA LEU A 423 -15.03 -28.52 6.61
C LEU A 423 -13.77 -29.40 6.57
N GLN A 424 -13.90 -30.67 6.17
CA GLN A 424 -12.77 -31.60 6.06
C GLN A 424 -11.77 -31.17 4.99
N TRP A 425 -12.24 -30.64 3.87
CA TRP A 425 -11.41 -30.09 2.80
C TRP A 425 -10.59 -28.90 3.30
N ARG A 426 -11.22 -27.99 4.05
CA ARG A 426 -10.54 -26.85 4.70
C ARG A 426 -9.50 -27.30 5.71
N GLU A 427 -9.84 -28.30 6.53
CA GLU A 427 -8.90 -28.90 7.48
C GLU A 427 -7.72 -29.54 6.76
N THR A 428 -7.95 -30.37 5.75
CA THR A 428 -6.89 -31.07 5.01
C THR A 428 -5.94 -30.08 4.34
N ARG A 429 -6.47 -28.98 3.80
CA ARG A 429 -5.67 -27.95 3.14
C ARG A 429 -4.84 -27.11 4.13
N ARG A 430 -5.36 -26.88 5.33
CA ARG A 430 -4.70 -26.05 6.36
C ARG A 430 -3.89 -26.85 7.38
N GLY A 431 -4.25 -28.10 7.61
CA GLY A 431 -3.80 -29.00 8.69
C GLY A 431 -4.60 -28.92 10.00
N PHE A 432 -5.61 -28.03 10.12
CA PHE A 432 -6.43 -27.87 11.34
C PHE A 432 -7.64 -26.93 11.13
N PHE A 433 -8.60 -26.96 12.05
CA PHE A 433 -9.75 -26.04 12.08
C PHE A 433 -9.46 -24.69 12.74
N THR A 434 -10.17 -23.64 12.31
CA THR A 434 -10.09 -22.28 12.88
C THR A 434 -11.48 -21.71 13.17
N ALA A 435 -11.54 -20.50 13.75
CA ALA A 435 -12.79 -19.78 13.95
C ALA A 435 -13.55 -19.47 12.65
N TRP A 436 -12.88 -19.53 11.49
CA TRP A 436 -13.55 -19.34 10.20
C TRP A 436 -14.62 -20.39 9.93
N GLU A 437 -14.32 -21.66 10.20
CA GLU A 437 -15.25 -22.76 9.95
C GLU A 437 -16.50 -22.64 10.83
N VAL A 438 -16.32 -22.17 12.07
CA VAL A 438 -17.41 -21.79 12.98
C VAL A 438 -18.25 -20.65 12.41
N ASP A 439 -17.61 -19.61 11.87
CA ASP A 439 -18.31 -18.46 11.28
C ASP A 439 -19.05 -18.82 9.99
N MET A 440 -18.55 -19.78 9.21
CA MET A 440 -19.25 -20.34 8.05
C MET A 440 -20.49 -21.12 8.46
N LEU A 441 -20.39 -22.02 9.44
CA LEU A 441 -21.54 -22.75 9.97
C LEU A 441 -22.59 -21.83 10.59
N ARG A 442 -22.17 -20.72 11.21
CA ARG A 442 -23.10 -19.68 11.69
C ARG A 442 -23.88 -18.99 10.57
N ILE A 443 -23.33 -18.91 9.36
CA ILE A 443 -24.08 -18.46 8.18
C ILE A 443 -25.15 -19.50 7.86
N ALA A 444 -24.78 -20.78 7.82
CA ALA A 444 -25.69 -21.91 7.58
C ALA A 444 -26.87 -21.91 8.57
N LEU A 445 -26.58 -21.76 9.87
CA LEU A 445 -27.60 -21.65 10.92
C LEU A 445 -28.50 -20.44 10.71
N ALA A 446 -27.93 -19.29 10.32
CA ALA A 446 -28.71 -18.07 10.12
C ALA A 446 -29.64 -18.12 8.90
N ILE A 447 -29.30 -18.87 7.85
CA ILE A 447 -30.13 -19.03 6.65
C ILE A 447 -31.15 -20.16 6.77
N THR A 448 -30.98 -21.11 7.70
CA THR A 448 -31.91 -22.23 7.93
C THR A 448 -32.78 -22.09 9.19
N LYS A 449 -32.56 -21.03 9.98
CA LYS A 449 -33.26 -20.77 11.23
C LYS A 449 -34.79 -20.84 11.08
N GLU A 450 -35.45 -21.46 12.06
CA GLU A 450 -36.91 -21.50 12.15
C GLU A 450 -37.55 -20.09 12.06
N GLY A 451 -38.62 -20.00 11.28
CA GLY A 451 -39.37 -18.79 10.96
C GLY A 451 -38.64 -17.76 10.09
N THR A 452 -37.34 -17.57 10.29
CA THR A 452 -36.61 -16.36 9.84
C THR A 452 -35.42 -16.61 8.91
N GLY A 453 -35.06 -17.87 8.69
CA GLY A 453 -34.01 -18.29 7.77
C GLY A 453 -34.41 -18.04 6.33
N TRP A 454 -33.52 -17.45 5.53
CA TRP A 454 -33.79 -17.18 4.12
C TRP A 454 -34.01 -18.48 3.34
N LEU A 455 -33.05 -19.42 3.42
CA LEU A 455 -33.14 -20.71 2.72
C LEU A 455 -34.39 -21.49 3.12
N ARG A 456 -34.75 -21.48 4.42
CA ARG A 456 -35.98 -22.11 4.91
C ARG A 456 -37.26 -21.58 4.25
N GLN A 457 -37.28 -20.30 3.87
CA GLN A 457 -38.42 -19.62 3.23
C GLN A 457 -38.41 -19.73 1.69
N HIS A 458 -37.45 -20.46 1.11
CA HIS A 458 -37.27 -20.60 -0.34
C HIS A 458 -37.18 -22.09 -0.77
N PRO A 459 -38.24 -22.89 -0.59
CA PRO A 459 -38.27 -24.31 -0.99
C PRO A 459 -38.06 -24.54 -2.49
N GLU A 460 -38.39 -23.55 -3.33
CA GLU A 460 -38.20 -23.61 -4.78
C GLU A 460 -36.72 -23.79 -5.19
N LEU A 461 -35.77 -23.47 -4.31
CA LEU A 461 -34.34 -23.69 -4.55
C LEU A 461 -33.98 -25.17 -4.66
N LEU A 462 -34.80 -26.07 -4.08
CA LEU A 462 -34.61 -27.51 -4.19
C LEU A 462 -34.77 -28.00 -5.63
N ALA A 463 -35.61 -27.35 -6.44
CA ALA A 463 -35.89 -27.77 -7.82
C ALA A 463 -34.64 -27.79 -8.73
N ARG A 464 -33.57 -27.08 -8.33
CA ARG A 464 -32.31 -27.03 -9.05
C ARG A 464 -31.25 -27.99 -8.51
N VAL A 465 -31.52 -28.64 -7.38
CA VAL A 465 -30.57 -29.57 -6.76
C VAL A 465 -30.58 -30.88 -7.56
N GLN A 466 -29.39 -31.33 -7.93
CA GLN A 466 -29.16 -32.63 -8.55
C GLN A 466 -28.34 -33.51 -7.61
N PRO A 467 -28.46 -34.85 -7.69
CA PRO A 467 -27.57 -35.75 -6.94
C PRO A 467 -26.10 -35.46 -7.28
N ILE A 468 -25.29 -35.31 -6.23
CA ILE A 468 -23.85 -35.12 -6.35
C ILE A 468 -23.21 -36.27 -5.59
N ALA A 469 -22.64 -37.22 -6.31
CA ALA A 469 -22.03 -38.42 -5.73
C ALA A 469 -21.08 -38.04 -4.59
N GLY A 470 -21.33 -38.54 -3.38
CA GLY A 470 -20.54 -38.27 -2.16
C GLY A 470 -20.94 -37.02 -1.35
N LEU A 471 -21.81 -36.14 -1.86
CA LEU A 471 -22.29 -34.95 -1.12
C LEU A 471 -23.81 -34.95 -0.90
N VAL A 472 -24.58 -35.32 -1.92
CA VAL A 472 -26.05 -35.25 -1.93
C VAL A 472 -26.60 -36.46 -2.68
N SER A 473 -27.39 -37.29 -2.01
CA SER A 473 -28.08 -38.45 -2.59
C SER A 473 -29.49 -38.12 -3.08
N GLN A 474 -30.04 -38.94 -3.97
CA GLN A 474 -31.42 -38.77 -4.44
C GLN A 474 -32.43 -38.92 -3.29
N ASN A 475 -32.21 -39.86 -2.36
CA ASN A 475 -33.10 -40.05 -1.22
C ASN A 475 -33.19 -38.81 -0.31
N GLU A 476 -32.07 -38.09 -0.13
CA GLU A 476 -32.07 -36.83 0.64
C GLU A 476 -32.83 -35.73 -0.09
N ILE A 477 -32.74 -35.67 -1.43
CA ILE A 477 -33.50 -34.73 -2.25
C ILE A 477 -34.99 -35.05 -2.15
N ASP A 478 -35.36 -36.33 -2.26
CA ASP A 478 -36.76 -36.77 -2.17
C ASP A 478 -37.35 -36.49 -0.78
N TYR A 479 -36.57 -36.69 0.29
CA TYR A 479 -36.95 -36.30 1.65
C TYR A 479 -37.16 -34.79 1.78
N ALA A 480 -36.21 -33.98 1.30
CA ALA A 480 -36.34 -32.52 1.34
C ALA A 480 -37.52 -32.00 0.50
N ASN A 481 -37.92 -32.74 -0.55
CA ASN A 481 -39.08 -32.42 -1.37
C ASN A 481 -40.39 -32.76 -0.65
N ALA A 482 -40.40 -33.87 0.09
CA ALA A 482 -41.55 -34.27 0.91
C ALA A 482 -41.73 -33.37 2.15
N ASP A 483 -40.63 -32.99 2.81
CA ASP A 483 -40.63 -32.13 4.00
C ASP A 483 -39.42 -31.19 4.04
N TRP A 484 -39.56 -30.06 3.35
CA TRP A 484 -38.53 -29.02 3.31
C TRP A 484 -38.19 -28.45 4.69
N HIS A 485 -39.19 -28.29 5.55
CA HIS A 485 -39.00 -27.72 6.88
C HIS A 485 -38.31 -28.69 7.82
N GLY A 486 -38.70 -29.97 7.79
CA GLY A 486 -38.00 -31.06 8.49
C GLY A 486 -36.54 -31.19 8.05
N ALA A 487 -36.27 -31.17 6.75
CA ALA A 487 -34.90 -31.17 6.23
C ALA A 487 -34.08 -29.97 6.72
N CYS A 488 -34.67 -28.76 6.76
CA CYS A 488 -34.02 -27.59 7.33
C CYS A 488 -33.74 -27.74 8.84
N ASP A 489 -34.66 -28.33 9.60
CA ASP A 489 -34.50 -28.55 11.05
C ASP A 489 -33.40 -29.58 11.36
N ASP A 490 -33.35 -30.66 10.60
CA ASP A 490 -32.32 -31.68 10.75
C ASP A 490 -30.93 -31.14 10.39
N PHE A 491 -30.83 -30.38 9.30
CA PHE A 491 -29.60 -29.68 8.98
C PHE A 491 -29.21 -28.64 10.03
N HIS A 492 -30.17 -27.87 10.56
CA HIS A 492 -29.89 -26.87 11.59
C HIS A 492 -29.31 -27.52 12.85
N LYS A 493 -29.85 -28.67 13.28
CA LYS A 493 -29.30 -29.48 14.38
C LYS A 493 -27.89 -29.95 14.06
N HIS A 494 -27.65 -30.49 12.86
CA HIS A 494 -26.32 -30.93 12.41
C HIS A 494 -25.28 -29.80 12.48
N ALA A 495 -25.59 -28.65 11.87
CA ALA A 495 -24.70 -27.49 11.87
C ALA A 495 -24.44 -26.95 13.28
N ALA A 496 -25.43 -26.97 14.18
CA ALA A 496 -25.29 -26.51 15.57
C ALA A 496 -24.37 -27.43 16.37
N HIS A 497 -24.43 -28.75 16.14
CA HIS A 497 -23.51 -29.71 16.72
C HIS A 497 -22.08 -29.50 16.19
N ARG A 498 -21.91 -29.36 14.86
CA ARG A 498 -20.59 -29.11 14.25
C ARG A 498 -19.96 -27.80 14.73
N VAL A 499 -20.75 -26.76 15.00
CA VAL A 499 -20.24 -25.53 15.62
C VAL A 499 -19.59 -25.83 16.96
N LYS A 500 -20.24 -26.61 17.85
CA LYS A 500 -19.71 -26.93 19.18
C LYS A 500 -18.46 -27.80 19.11
N GLU A 501 -18.45 -28.79 18.22
CA GLU A 501 -17.30 -29.68 18.03
C GLU A 501 -16.10 -28.93 17.48
N ILE A 502 -16.28 -28.17 16.39
CA ILE A 502 -15.20 -27.39 15.78
C ILE A 502 -14.70 -26.34 16.77
N GLN A 503 -15.57 -25.66 17.51
CA GLN A 503 -15.13 -24.68 18.52
C GLN A 503 -14.18 -25.27 19.58
N ARG A 504 -14.34 -26.56 19.94
CA ARG A 504 -13.48 -27.24 20.92
C ARG A 504 -12.10 -27.59 20.37
N ILE A 505 -12.03 -27.94 19.08
CA ILE A 505 -10.78 -28.38 18.43
C ILE A 505 -10.11 -27.29 17.59
N ALA A 506 -10.82 -26.19 17.32
CA ALA A 506 -10.33 -25.08 16.53
C ALA A 506 -9.10 -24.48 17.19
N ARG A 507 -8.00 -24.43 16.43
CA ARG A 507 -6.75 -23.83 16.89
C ARG A 507 -6.70 -22.39 16.44
N VAL A 508 -6.19 -21.54 17.31
CA VAL A 508 -5.78 -20.20 16.94
C VAL A 508 -4.55 -20.35 16.05
N HIS A 509 -4.74 -20.18 14.73
CA HIS A 509 -3.69 -20.36 13.72
C HIS A 509 -2.43 -19.51 14.03
N ARG A 510 -2.63 -18.34 14.65
CA ARG A 510 -1.59 -17.39 14.98
C ARG A 510 -2.00 -16.62 16.22
N ASP A 511 -1.04 -16.36 17.09
CA ASP A 511 -1.21 -15.31 18.08
C ASP A 511 -1.47 -13.97 17.35
N PRO A 512 -2.68 -13.39 17.43
CA PRO A 512 -3.02 -12.17 16.70
C PRO A 512 -2.10 -10.99 17.06
N PHE A 513 -1.45 -11.08 18.22
CA PHE A 513 -0.57 -10.05 18.76
C PHE A 513 0.90 -10.24 18.39
N GLU A 514 1.30 -11.37 17.79
CA GLU A 514 2.71 -11.73 17.50
C GLU A 514 3.52 -10.56 16.91
N SER A 515 2.92 -9.79 16.00
CA SER A 515 3.61 -8.67 15.34
C SER A 515 3.89 -7.46 16.22
N ILE A 516 3.23 -7.36 17.36
CA ILE A 516 3.32 -6.27 18.33
C ILE A 516 3.65 -6.78 19.74
N MET A 517 4.00 -8.05 19.92
CA MET A 517 4.33 -8.61 21.23
C MET A 517 5.38 -7.80 22.00
N PRO A 518 6.48 -7.32 21.39
CA PRO A 518 7.45 -6.47 22.09
C PRO A 518 6.84 -5.19 22.70
N VAL A 519 5.75 -4.69 22.11
CA VAL A 519 5.01 -3.53 22.62
C VAL A 519 4.07 -3.94 23.74
N LEU A 520 3.32 -5.03 23.55
CA LEU A 520 2.36 -5.49 24.54
C LEU A 520 3.00 -6.04 25.80
N GLU A 521 4.23 -6.57 25.71
CA GLU A 521 5.01 -7.04 26.85
C GLU A 521 5.63 -5.90 27.66
N ALA A 522 5.87 -4.73 27.04
CA ALA A 522 6.40 -3.57 27.74
C ALA A 522 5.51 -3.13 28.91
N ALA A 523 6.13 -2.51 29.92
CA ALA A 523 5.42 -1.98 31.09
C ALA A 523 4.38 -0.91 30.71
N SER A 524 4.73 -0.07 29.72
CA SER A 524 3.85 0.93 29.13
C SER A 524 3.71 0.69 27.63
N PRO A 525 2.72 -0.12 27.17
CA PRO A 525 2.56 -0.40 25.75
C PRO A 525 2.35 0.86 24.90
N VAL A 526 1.53 1.82 25.37
CA VAL A 526 1.36 3.12 24.69
C VAL A 526 2.65 3.92 24.68
N GLY A 527 3.42 3.93 25.78
CA GLY A 527 4.73 4.59 25.84
C GLY A 527 5.74 3.99 24.86
N GLU A 528 5.78 2.65 24.74
CA GLU A 528 6.65 1.95 23.81
C GLU A 528 6.25 2.25 22.36
N TYR A 529 4.97 2.20 22.03
CA TYR A 529 4.47 2.49 20.68
C TYR A 529 4.63 3.98 20.31
N ARG A 530 4.55 4.90 21.29
CA ARG A 530 4.77 6.34 21.08
C ARG A 530 6.15 6.65 20.48
N LYS A 531 7.18 5.85 20.78
CA LYS A 531 8.53 6.01 20.19
C LYS A 531 8.52 6.04 18.67
N ILE A 532 7.56 5.37 18.03
CA ILE A 532 7.40 5.40 16.56
C ILE A 532 7.04 6.82 16.08
N THR A 533 6.18 7.53 16.82
CA THR A 533 5.81 8.91 16.47
C THR A 533 6.97 9.88 16.64
N GLU A 534 7.81 9.67 17.67
CA GLU A 534 9.03 10.46 17.89
C GLU A 534 10.06 10.20 16.78
N GLU A 535 10.21 8.94 16.35
CA GLU A 535 11.07 8.57 15.22
C GLU A 535 10.60 9.21 13.91
N ILE A 536 9.29 9.33 13.66
CA ILE A 536 8.75 10.04 12.49
C ILE A 536 9.16 11.51 12.50
N ILE A 537 9.00 12.20 13.63
CA ILE A 537 9.35 13.62 13.77
C ILE A 537 10.86 13.82 13.65
N ARG A 538 11.66 12.98 14.31
CA ARG A 538 13.13 12.99 14.24
C ARG A 538 13.65 12.85 12.81
N LEU A 539 12.95 12.08 11.99
CA LEU A 539 13.31 11.77 10.60
C LEU A 539 12.54 12.60 9.56
N MET A 540 11.72 13.55 10.01
CA MET A 540 10.94 14.44 9.16
C MET A 540 11.90 15.33 8.37
N PRO A 541 11.76 15.39 7.03
CA PRO A 541 12.60 16.25 6.21
C PRO A 541 12.19 17.73 6.37
N ASP A 542 13.12 18.62 6.02
CA ASP A 542 12.84 20.05 5.97
C ASP A 542 11.65 20.35 5.05
N GLU A 543 10.67 21.09 5.59
CA GLU A 543 9.41 21.35 4.90
C GLU A 543 9.60 22.28 3.71
N HIS A 544 10.45 23.30 3.83
CA HIS A 544 10.66 24.29 2.76
C HIS A 544 11.31 23.67 1.53
N ARG A 545 12.30 22.79 1.75
CA ARG A 545 13.04 22.11 0.67
C ARG A 545 12.35 20.85 0.16
N TYR A 546 11.60 20.16 1.01
CA TYR A 546 10.93 18.89 0.70
C TYR A 546 9.46 18.88 1.17
N PRO A 547 8.60 19.76 0.64
CA PRO A 547 7.24 19.95 1.15
C PRO A 547 6.39 18.69 1.08
N ARG A 548 6.55 17.89 0.00
CA ARG A 548 5.79 16.64 -0.16
C ARG A 548 6.26 15.54 0.81
N PRO A 549 7.56 15.18 0.90
CA PRO A 549 8.03 14.26 1.92
C PRO A 549 7.70 14.68 3.36
N ALA A 550 7.76 15.99 3.67
CA ALA A 550 7.35 16.51 4.97
C ALA A 550 5.84 16.30 5.22
N ALA A 551 5.00 16.63 4.23
CA ALA A 551 3.56 16.36 4.28
C ALA A 551 3.23 14.88 4.49
N GLU A 552 3.97 13.97 3.84
CA GLU A 552 3.83 12.52 4.04
C GLU A 552 4.23 12.07 5.45
N ALA A 553 5.27 12.68 6.03
CA ALA A 553 5.71 12.41 7.40
C ALA A 553 4.68 12.91 8.42
N VAL A 554 4.18 14.15 8.29
CA VAL A 554 3.13 14.70 9.17
C VAL A 554 1.84 13.88 9.09
N ARG A 555 1.42 13.47 7.89
CA ARG A 555 0.27 12.55 7.75
C ARG A 555 0.51 11.24 8.52
N SER A 556 1.69 10.64 8.38
CA SER A 556 2.05 9.37 9.03
C SER A 556 2.08 9.51 10.55
N PHE A 557 2.64 10.63 11.06
CA PHE A 557 2.61 11.00 12.47
C PHE A 557 1.17 11.08 12.99
N LEU A 558 0.32 11.87 12.33
CA LEU A 558 -1.08 12.05 12.73
C LEU A 558 -1.90 10.75 12.66
N MET A 559 -1.66 9.89 11.66
CA MET A 559 -2.31 8.58 11.59
C MET A 559 -2.08 7.74 12.86
N LEU A 560 -0.83 7.65 13.32
CA LEU A 560 -0.49 6.92 14.53
C LEU A 560 -0.93 7.65 15.80
N ARG A 561 -0.69 8.97 15.87
CA ARG A 561 -0.99 9.80 17.04
C ARG A 561 -2.48 9.85 17.35
N LEU A 562 -3.33 10.11 16.34
CA LEU A 562 -4.78 10.07 16.50
C LEU A 562 -5.29 8.64 16.75
N GLY A 563 -4.68 7.64 16.13
CA GLY A 563 -4.98 6.23 16.43
C GLY A 563 -4.80 5.89 17.92
N LEU A 564 -3.69 6.35 18.52
CA LEU A 564 -3.38 6.16 19.94
C LEU A 564 -4.28 6.98 20.88
N HIS A 565 -4.89 8.08 20.43
CA HIS A 565 -5.72 8.92 21.30
C HIS A 565 -7.19 8.50 21.25
N LEU A 566 -7.66 8.14 20.06
CA LEU A 566 -9.08 7.91 19.84
C LEU A 566 -9.46 6.43 19.98
N GLY A 567 -8.50 5.52 19.79
CA GLY A 567 -8.76 4.08 19.80
C GLY A 567 -9.73 3.63 18.71
N LEU A 568 -9.96 4.43 17.66
CA LEU A 568 -10.96 4.13 16.64
C LEU A 568 -10.60 2.91 15.78
N ARG A 569 -11.63 2.21 15.30
CA ARG A 569 -11.46 1.22 14.23
C ARG A 569 -11.00 1.92 12.95
N GLN A 570 -10.26 1.20 12.10
CA GLN A 570 -9.71 1.77 10.86
C GLN A 570 -10.77 2.48 10.02
N LYS A 571 -11.99 1.93 9.93
CA LYS A 571 -13.10 2.52 9.15
C LYS A 571 -13.38 3.95 9.62
N ASN A 572 -13.55 4.13 10.92
CA ASN A 572 -13.93 5.41 11.51
C ASN A 572 -12.79 6.43 11.40
N LEU A 573 -11.54 5.99 11.58
CA LEU A 573 -10.37 6.87 11.42
C LEU A 573 -10.14 7.26 9.96
N ARG A 574 -10.26 6.31 9.03
CA ARG A 574 -10.09 6.52 7.58
C ARG A 574 -11.17 7.41 6.99
N GLN A 575 -12.42 7.24 7.42
CA GLN A 575 -13.58 7.96 6.90
C GLN A 575 -13.90 9.24 7.68
N LEU A 576 -13.06 9.61 8.65
CA LEU A 576 -13.24 10.82 9.44
C LEU A 576 -13.22 12.03 8.51
N MET A 577 -14.30 12.82 8.53
CA MET A 577 -14.44 14.03 7.74
C MET A 577 -13.68 15.18 8.40
N LEU A 578 -13.17 16.13 7.62
CA LEU A 578 -12.56 17.35 8.13
C LEU A 578 -13.58 18.50 8.10
N ASN A 579 -13.65 19.26 9.18
CA ASN A 579 -14.18 20.61 9.22
C ASN A 579 -13.06 21.57 9.67
N PRO A 580 -12.55 22.45 8.79
CA PRO A 580 -11.51 23.41 9.13
C PRO A 580 -11.93 24.39 10.24
N LYS A 581 -10.95 25.01 10.91
CA LYS A 581 -11.21 26.09 11.87
C LYS A 581 -11.98 27.24 11.19
N GLY A 582 -12.92 27.85 11.91
CA GLY A 582 -13.75 28.94 11.41
C GLY A 582 -14.88 28.51 10.45
N SER A 583 -15.01 27.22 10.13
CA SER A 583 -16.14 26.70 9.36
C SER A 583 -17.20 26.09 10.29
N MET A 584 -18.48 26.24 9.93
CA MET A 584 -19.58 25.63 10.68
C MET A 584 -19.53 24.09 10.57
N PRO A 585 -19.44 23.36 11.70
CA PRO A 585 -19.47 21.90 11.70
C PRO A 585 -20.74 21.33 11.08
N ARG A 586 -20.66 20.09 10.59
CA ARG A 586 -21.85 19.37 10.13
C ARG A 586 -22.75 19.04 11.31
N SER A 587 -24.06 19.08 11.08
CA SER A 587 -25.04 18.66 12.08
C SER A 587 -24.93 17.15 12.35
N GLU A 588 -25.28 16.73 13.56
CA GLU A 588 -25.28 15.32 13.95
C GLU A 588 -26.12 14.46 12.99
N ARG A 589 -27.33 14.93 12.63
CA ARG A 589 -28.21 14.26 11.67
C ARG A 589 -27.57 14.06 10.29
N ALA A 590 -26.75 15.00 9.83
CA ALA A 590 -26.03 14.85 8.56
C ALA A 590 -24.95 13.75 8.68
N LEU A 591 -24.22 13.74 9.79
CA LEU A 591 -23.19 12.74 10.08
C LEU A 591 -23.79 11.33 10.29
N GLU A 592 -24.95 11.23 10.93
CA GLU A 592 -25.73 9.99 11.07
C GLU A 592 -26.14 9.41 9.72
N LYS A 593 -26.68 10.26 8.83
CA LYS A 593 -27.05 9.87 7.46
C LYS A 593 -25.84 9.37 6.66
N MET A 594 -24.67 9.98 6.87
CA MET A 594 -23.42 9.56 6.25
C MET A 594 -22.77 8.34 6.93
N LYS A 595 -23.17 8.03 8.17
CA LYS A 595 -22.51 7.06 9.08
C LYS A 595 -21.01 7.33 9.20
N ARG A 596 -20.63 8.61 9.35
CA ARG A 596 -19.22 9.06 9.46
C ARG A 596 -19.06 10.04 10.62
N GLY A 597 -17.84 10.10 11.15
CA GLY A 597 -17.44 11.12 12.11
C GLY A 597 -16.82 12.35 11.45
N GLU A 598 -16.57 13.37 12.25
CA GLU A 598 -15.92 14.62 11.85
C GLU A 598 -14.88 15.03 12.90
N ILE A 599 -13.70 15.46 12.44
CA ILE A 599 -12.75 16.23 13.23
C ILE A 599 -12.96 17.71 12.92
N ARG A 600 -13.16 18.50 13.99
CA ARG A 600 -13.61 19.89 13.92
C ARG A 600 -13.01 20.71 15.05
N TRP A 601 -12.98 22.02 14.91
CA TRP A 601 -12.69 22.90 16.03
C TRP A 601 -13.92 23.07 16.92
N SER A 602 -13.72 23.01 18.23
CA SER A 602 -14.74 23.30 19.24
C SER A 602 -14.42 24.66 19.86
N ASP A 603 -15.17 25.70 19.50
CA ASP A 603 -15.01 27.03 20.08
C ASP A 603 -15.31 27.03 21.59
N ARG A 604 -16.25 26.19 22.03
CA ARG A 604 -16.62 26.03 23.45
C ARG A 604 -15.46 25.50 24.29
N GLU A 605 -14.75 24.50 23.78
CA GLU A 605 -13.69 23.79 24.53
C GLU A 605 -12.29 24.29 24.14
N GLY A 606 -12.19 25.23 23.20
CA GLY A 606 -10.92 25.80 22.72
C GLY A 606 -9.99 24.77 22.07
N GLY A 607 -10.54 23.76 21.36
CA GLY A 607 -9.74 22.63 20.94
C GLY A 607 -10.24 21.83 19.74
N TRP A 608 -9.34 21.03 19.15
CA TRP A 608 -9.70 20.07 18.11
C TRP A 608 -10.50 18.92 18.72
N GLU A 609 -11.73 18.76 18.27
CA GLU A 609 -12.68 17.76 18.73
C GLU A 609 -12.93 16.72 17.63
N VAL A 610 -13.01 15.46 18.03
CA VAL A 610 -13.54 14.37 17.21
C VAL A 610 -14.95 14.03 17.67
N PHE A 611 -15.91 14.20 16.77
CA PHE A 611 -17.32 13.89 16.98
C PHE A 611 -17.75 12.77 16.04
N ILE A 612 -18.32 11.69 16.58
CA ILE A 612 -18.78 10.54 15.78
C ILE A 612 -20.14 10.07 16.32
N PRO A 613 -21.21 10.08 15.49
CA PRO A 613 -22.51 9.58 15.94
C PRO A 613 -22.45 8.07 16.23
N ALA A 614 -23.22 7.61 17.21
CA ALA A 614 -23.20 6.21 17.66
C ALA A 614 -23.42 5.23 16.49
N VAL A 615 -24.35 5.55 15.58
CA VAL A 615 -24.71 4.74 14.39
C VAL A 615 -23.55 4.50 13.41
N ALA A 616 -22.47 5.30 13.48
CA ALA A 616 -21.27 5.07 12.67
C ALA A 616 -20.41 3.92 13.22
N PHE A 617 -20.57 3.54 14.49
CA PHE A 617 -19.88 2.41 15.10
C PHE A 617 -20.62 1.10 14.86
N LYS A 618 -19.87 0.02 14.61
CA LYS A 618 -20.42 -1.34 14.56
C LYS A 618 -21.07 -1.77 15.89
N ASN A 619 -20.68 -1.18 17.02
CA ASN A 619 -21.23 -1.46 18.34
C ASN A 619 -22.20 -0.36 18.80
N ALA A 620 -22.91 0.31 17.89
CA ALA A 620 -23.79 1.45 18.19
C ALA A 620 -24.77 1.17 19.35
N HIS A 621 -25.30 -0.05 19.43
CA HIS A 621 -26.26 -0.49 20.45
C HIS A 621 -25.63 -1.08 21.72
N SER A 622 -24.31 -0.99 21.86
CA SER A 622 -23.65 -1.43 23.09
C SER A 622 -23.91 -0.44 24.23
N SER A 623 -23.86 -0.94 25.46
CA SER A 623 -24.00 -0.13 26.68
C SER A 623 -23.02 1.05 26.75
N PHE A 624 -21.90 0.98 26.04
CA PHE A 624 -20.93 2.07 25.94
C PHE A 624 -21.53 3.37 25.40
N PHE A 625 -22.33 3.29 24.34
CA PHE A 625 -22.87 4.48 23.69
C PHE A 625 -24.14 4.97 24.38
N GLY A 626 -25.04 4.06 24.79
CA GLY A 626 -26.35 4.45 25.34
C GLY A 626 -27.06 5.47 24.46
N ASP A 627 -26.98 5.27 23.13
CA ASP A 627 -27.46 6.16 22.06
C ASP A 627 -26.84 7.57 22.01
N LYS A 628 -25.74 7.83 22.74
CA LYS A 628 -24.98 9.08 22.68
C LYS A 628 -23.82 9.02 21.68
N PRO A 629 -23.47 10.14 21.02
CA PRO A 629 -22.31 10.19 20.14
C PRO A 629 -20.99 10.06 20.92
N PHE A 630 -19.96 9.55 20.25
CA PHE A 630 -18.59 9.69 20.71
C PHE A 630 -18.14 11.14 20.52
N ARG A 631 -17.62 11.75 21.59
CA ARG A 631 -17.08 13.10 21.59
C ARG A 631 -15.80 13.13 22.41
N LEU A 632 -14.70 13.55 21.79
CA LEU A 632 -13.41 13.71 22.47
C LEU A 632 -12.69 14.96 21.97
N VAL A 633 -12.37 15.87 22.89
CA VAL A 633 -11.42 16.97 22.62
C VAL A 633 -10.01 16.40 22.74
N LEU A 634 -9.22 16.58 21.69
CA LEU A 634 -7.84 16.12 21.63
C LEU A 634 -6.98 16.98 22.55
N PRO A 635 -6.11 16.40 23.39
CA PRO A 635 -5.20 17.19 24.22
C PRO A 635 -4.07 17.77 23.35
N ASP A 636 -3.76 19.05 23.54
CA ASP A 636 -2.60 19.68 22.87
C ASP A 636 -1.28 19.35 23.60
N LEU A 637 -0.92 18.07 23.58
CA LEU A 637 0.33 17.56 24.14
C LEU A 637 1.29 17.19 23.02
N LEU A 638 2.53 17.64 23.15
CA LEU A 638 3.62 17.42 22.19
C LEU A 638 3.29 17.99 20.81
N ASP A 639 2.92 19.28 20.78
CA ASP A 639 2.66 20.03 19.55
C ASP A 639 1.55 19.44 18.66
N LEU A 640 0.59 18.70 19.24
CA LEU A 640 -0.44 18.03 18.44
C LEU A 640 -1.22 19.03 17.57
N TYR A 641 -1.63 20.17 18.13
CA TYR A 641 -2.40 21.16 17.38
C TYR A 641 -1.58 21.79 16.26
N LYS A 642 -0.29 22.08 16.51
CA LYS A 642 0.63 22.56 15.49
C LYS A 642 0.71 21.61 14.30
N TYR A 643 0.77 20.29 14.53
CA TYR A 643 0.80 19.32 13.44
C TYR A 643 -0.56 19.15 12.74
N ILE A 644 -1.68 19.22 13.47
CA ILE A 644 -3.02 19.19 12.86
C ILE A 644 -3.23 20.42 11.97
N ASP A 645 -2.93 21.61 12.49
CA ASP A 645 -3.06 22.88 11.77
C ASP A 645 -2.18 22.89 10.53
N ALA A 646 -0.89 22.54 10.68
CA ALA A 646 0.02 22.37 9.55
C ALA A 646 -0.51 21.37 8.50
N TYR A 647 -1.11 20.28 8.95
CA TYR A 647 -1.66 19.28 8.05
C TYR A 647 -2.84 19.84 7.25
N VAL A 648 -3.80 20.44 7.96
CA VAL A 648 -5.03 20.99 7.40
C VAL A 648 -4.75 22.15 6.44
N ASP A 649 -3.90 23.09 6.84
CA ASP A 649 -3.72 24.36 6.13
C ASP A 649 -2.86 24.20 4.87
N ARG A 650 -1.78 23.40 4.93
CA ARG A 650 -0.75 23.37 3.88
C ARG A 650 -0.37 21.99 3.40
N HIS A 651 -0.24 20.98 4.26
CA HIS A 651 0.24 19.67 3.78
C HIS A 651 -0.81 18.93 2.95
N ARG A 652 -2.11 19.05 3.28
CA ARG A 652 -3.18 18.41 2.51
C ARG A 652 -3.18 18.85 1.05
N SER A 653 -3.05 20.16 0.79
CA SER A 653 -2.99 20.69 -0.58
C SER A 653 -1.77 20.17 -1.36
N VAL A 654 -0.60 20.06 -0.69
CA VAL A 654 0.61 19.46 -1.28
C VAL A 654 0.40 17.99 -1.68
N LEU A 655 -0.35 17.22 -0.89
CA LEU A 655 -0.64 15.81 -1.16
C LEU A 655 -1.68 15.62 -2.27
N LEU A 656 -2.69 16.49 -2.34
CA LEU A 656 -3.75 16.47 -3.34
C LEU A 656 -3.29 16.98 -4.71
N ARG A 657 -2.34 17.92 -4.74
CA ARG A 657 -1.96 18.66 -5.96
C ARG A 657 -3.19 19.31 -6.60
N SER A 658 -3.58 18.85 -7.78
CA SER A 658 -4.74 19.34 -8.54
C SER A 658 -5.95 18.41 -8.46
N ALA A 659 -5.93 17.38 -7.61
CA ALA A 659 -7.07 16.49 -7.43
C ALA A 659 -8.16 17.13 -6.56
N ALA A 660 -9.41 16.72 -6.79
CA ALA A 660 -10.52 17.10 -5.94
C ALA A 660 -10.32 16.60 -4.51
N ASP A 661 -10.64 17.45 -3.53
CA ASP A 661 -10.58 17.09 -2.11
C ASP A 661 -11.78 16.20 -1.74
N PRO A 662 -11.56 14.97 -1.23
CA PRO A 662 -12.65 14.09 -0.82
C PRO A 662 -13.34 14.52 0.50
N GLY A 663 -12.83 15.55 1.18
CA GLY A 663 -13.33 16.06 2.46
C GLY A 663 -12.98 15.17 3.67
N THR A 664 -12.33 14.03 3.45
CA THR A 664 -11.77 13.20 4.53
C THR A 664 -10.52 13.85 5.11
N PHE A 665 -10.28 13.63 6.41
CA PHE A 665 -9.13 14.17 7.11
C PHE A 665 -7.83 13.67 6.45
N PHE A 666 -7.66 12.36 6.37
CA PHE A 666 -6.50 11.74 5.74
C PHE A 666 -6.66 11.57 4.23
N VAL A 667 -5.73 12.15 3.47
CA VAL A 667 -5.69 12.04 2.00
C VAL A 667 -4.44 11.30 1.52
N LYS A 668 -4.59 10.54 0.43
CA LYS A 668 -3.48 9.86 -0.25
C LYS A 668 -2.56 10.90 -0.87
N THR A 669 -1.29 10.52 -1.06
CA THR A 669 -0.44 11.30 -1.97
C THR A 669 -0.83 10.97 -3.40
N VAL A 670 -1.46 11.92 -4.08
CA VAL A 670 -1.96 11.73 -5.44
C VAL A 670 -0.78 11.57 -6.42
N LYS A 671 -0.86 10.53 -7.25
CA LYS A 671 0.05 10.27 -8.38
C LYS A 671 -0.70 10.50 -9.68
N THR A 672 0.02 10.59 -10.80
CA THR A 672 -0.59 10.73 -12.14
C THR A 672 -1.60 9.60 -12.45
N THR A 673 -1.42 8.42 -11.87
CA THR A 673 -2.31 7.25 -12.05
C THR A 673 -3.40 7.14 -10.98
N SER A 674 -3.50 8.09 -10.05
CA SER A 674 -4.49 8.03 -8.96
C SER A 674 -5.86 8.45 -9.48
N THR A 675 -6.86 7.59 -9.29
CA THR A 675 -8.26 7.86 -9.65
C THR A 675 -9.05 8.56 -8.54
N ASP A 676 -8.65 8.35 -7.29
CA ASP A 676 -9.29 8.91 -6.10
C ASP A 676 -8.19 9.32 -5.10
N ALA A 677 -8.40 10.41 -4.36
CA ALA A 677 -7.54 10.89 -3.31
C ALA A 677 -7.90 10.32 -1.92
N ALA A 678 -9.12 9.79 -1.72
CA ALA A 678 -9.54 9.19 -0.47
C ALA A 678 -8.88 7.82 -0.24
N TYR A 679 -8.61 7.47 1.01
CA TYR A 679 -8.17 6.13 1.37
C TYR A 679 -9.34 5.13 1.36
N ASP A 680 -9.12 3.97 0.74
CA ASP A 680 -9.95 2.77 0.89
C ASP A 680 -9.38 1.84 1.99
N THR A 681 -10.00 0.68 2.22
CA THR A 681 -9.54 -0.29 3.24
C THR A 681 -8.10 -0.74 3.00
N THR A 682 -7.77 -1.11 1.77
CA THR A 682 -6.48 -1.67 1.39
C THR A 682 -5.41 -0.59 1.39
N SER A 683 -5.68 0.57 0.78
CA SER A 683 -4.70 1.66 0.71
C SER A 683 -4.43 2.29 2.08
N PHE A 684 -5.42 2.36 2.99
CA PHE A 684 -5.19 2.83 4.36
C PHE A 684 -4.35 1.84 5.16
N TYR A 685 -4.64 0.54 5.04
CA TYR A 685 -3.85 -0.52 5.66
C TYR A 685 -2.40 -0.49 5.18
N GLU A 686 -2.17 -0.39 3.87
CA GLU A 686 -0.83 -0.31 3.29
C GLU A 686 -0.08 0.96 3.72
N ALA A 687 -0.75 2.12 3.78
CA ALA A 687 -0.13 3.35 4.28
C ALA A 687 0.33 3.22 5.74
N TRP A 688 -0.51 2.60 6.58
CA TRP A 688 -0.15 2.29 7.95
C TRP A 688 1.04 1.33 8.02
N ARG A 689 0.96 0.21 7.29
CA ARG A 689 2.01 -0.81 7.25
C ARG A 689 3.35 -0.22 6.79
N LEU A 690 3.35 0.60 5.74
CA LEU A 690 4.55 1.29 5.24
C LEU A 690 5.12 2.26 6.28
N THR A 691 4.26 2.94 7.05
CA THR A 691 4.70 3.78 8.18
C THR A 691 5.43 2.95 9.23
N ILE A 692 4.88 1.79 9.61
CA ILE A 692 5.52 0.87 10.56
C ILE A 692 6.83 0.31 10.00
N GLN A 693 6.86 -0.10 8.74
CA GLN A 693 8.08 -0.60 8.10
C GLN A 693 9.20 0.44 8.13
N ARG A 694 8.85 1.71 7.87
CA ARG A 694 9.81 2.81 7.78
C ARG A 694 10.28 3.31 9.14
N TYR A 695 9.38 3.47 10.11
CA TYR A 695 9.69 4.16 11.38
C TYR A 695 9.51 3.27 12.61
N GLY A 696 8.69 2.22 12.53
CA GLY A 696 8.39 1.37 13.67
C GLY A 696 9.48 0.34 13.95
N ILE A 697 9.89 -0.40 12.92
CA ILE A 697 10.78 -1.56 13.06
C ILE A 697 12.23 -1.10 13.19
N TYR A 698 12.85 -1.35 14.34
CA TYR A 698 14.27 -1.08 14.53
C TYR A 698 15.13 -1.96 13.61
N ASN A 699 15.95 -1.31 12.79
CA ASN A 699 16.87 -1.94 11.86
C ASN A 699 18.31 -1.83 12.39
N PRO A 700 18.92 -2.94 12.85
CA PRO A 700 20.25 -2.92 13.47
C PRO A 700 21.36 -2.52 12.48
N TYR A 701 21.17 -2.71 11.17
CA TYR A 701 22.16 -2.35 10.17
C TYR A 701 22.20 -0.85 9.90
N THR A 702 21.12 -0.13 10.18
CA THR A 702 21.01 1.31 9.85
C THR A 702 20.84 2.20 11.07
N GLY A 703 20.60 1.63 12.26
CA GLY A 703 20.28 2.35 13.48
C GLY A 703 18.94 3.09 13.46
N ARG A 704 18.13 2.91 12.41
CA ARG A 704 16.82 3.58 12.25
C ARG A 704 15.67 2.69 12.70
N GLY A 705 14.53 3.31 13.02
CA GLY A 705 13.33 2.65 13.50
C GLY A 705 13.27 2.62 15.03
N ALA A 706 12.07 2.54 15.59
CA ALA A 706 11.87 2.82 17.01
C ALA A 706 11.96 1.59 17.94
N ILE A 707 11.46 0.42 17.51
CA ILE A 707 11.19 -0.70 18.44
C ILE A 707 11.85 -1.98 17.93
N LYS A 708 12.66 -2.60 18.79
CA LYS A 708 13.31 -3.89 18.54
C LYS A 708 12.28 -5.02 18.53
N GLY A 709 12.38 -5.92 17.56
CA GLY A 709 11.48 -7.08 17.42
C GLY A 709 10.08 -6.77 16.88
N LEU A 710 9.72 -5.50 16.65
CA LEU A 710 8.44 -5.14 16.05
C LEU A 710 8.35 -5.68 14.62
N LEU A 711 7.18 -6.19 14.23
CA LEU A 711 6.91 -6.64 12.87
C LEU A 711 5.87 -5.74 12.18
N PRO A 712 5.82 -5.75 10.83
CA PRO A 712 4.82 -5.00 10.06
C PRO A 712 3.41 -5.40 10.47
N HIS A 713 2.55 -4.42 10.69
CA HIS A 713 1.17 -4.62 11.14
C HIS A 713 0.28 -3.45 10.71
N GLY A 714 -1.03 -3.61 10.91
CA GLY A 714 -2.05 -2.65 10.46
C GLY A 714 -2.68 -1.85 11.60
N PRO A 715 -3.63 -0.95 11.28
CA PRO A 715 -4.26 -0.02 12.22
C PRO A 715 -4.98 -0.68 13.40
N HIS A 716 -5.50 -1.90 13.23
CA HIS A 716 -6.22 -2.59 14.31
C HIS A 716 -5.33 -2.82 15.54
N ASN A 717 -4.03 -3.06 15.33
CA ASN A 717 -3.11 -3.37 16.41
C ASN A 717 -2.85 -2.21 17.38
N VAL A 718 -3.13 -0.96 16.99
CA VAL A 718 -3.09 0.17 17.94
C VAL A 718 -4.22 0.09 18.97
N ARG A 719 -5.37 -0.48 18.61
CA ARG A 719 -6.44 -0.74 19.59
C ARG A 719 -5.98 -1.79 20.60
N ASP A 720 -5.27 -2.81 20.16
CA ASP A 720 -4.70 -3.83 21.05
C ASP A 720 -3.71 -3.20 22.05
N VAL A 721 -2.86 -2.29 21.57
CA VAL A 721 -1.91 -1.54 22.41
C VAL A 721 -2.64 -0.69 23.45
N LEU A 722 -3.71 0.02 23.06
CA LEU A 722 -4.49 0.84 23.98
C LEU A 722 -5.22 0.03 25.04
N ALA A 723 -5.97 -0.99 24.62
CA ALA A 723 -6.70 -1.86 25.53
C ALA A 723 -5.75 -2.52 26.52
N THR A 724 -4.61 -3.04 26.05
CA THR A 724 -3.59 -3.66 26.89
C THR A 724 -2.94 -2.64 27.83
N HIS A 725 -2.65 -1.43 27.37
CA HIS A 725 -2.05 -0.40 28.22
C HIS A 725 -2.98 -0.02 29.37
N ILE A 726 -4.24 0.32 29.08
CA ILE A 726 -5.21 0.66 30.12
C ILE A 726 -5.42 -0.53 31.05
N LEU A 727 -5.55 -1.75 30.52
CA LEU A 727 -5.70 -2.94 31.34
C LEU A 727 -4.51 -3.18 32.28
N LYS A 728 -3.27 -2.96 31.82
CA LYS A 728 -2.07 -3.07 32.68
C LYS A 728 -2.00 -1.98 33.74
N GLN A 729 -2.43 -0.76 33.42
CA GLN A 729 -2.37 0.37 34.35
C GLN A 729 -3.48 0.30 35.42
N THR A 730 -4.68 -0.12 35.04
CA THR A 730 -5.87 0.01 35.90
C THR A 730 -6.43 -1.32 36.36
N GLY A 731 -6.06 -2.44 35.72
CA GLY A 731 -6.61 -3.76 36.00
C GLY A 731 -8.08 -3.93 35.59
N SER A 732 -8.72 -2.89 35.04
CA SER A 732 -10.15 -2.85 34.78
C SER A 732 -10.47 -3.13 33.31
N TYR A 733 -11.19 -4.21 33.06
CA TYR A 733 -11.73 -4.52 31.72
C TYR A 733 -12.68 -3.46 31.18
N GLU A 734 -13.46 -2.81 32.05
CA GLU A 734 -14.42 -1.78 31.67
C GLU A 734 -13.73 -0.51 31.13
N GLN A 735 -12.82 0.07 31.92
CA GLN A 735 -12.00 1.19 31.46
C GLN A 735 -11.21 0.88 30.17
N ALA A 736 -10.66 -0.33 30.05
CA ALA A 736 -9.98 -0.76 28.83
C ALA A 736 -10.95 -0.87 27.64
N SER A 737 -12.21 -1.25 27.88
CA SER A 737 -13.24 -1.32 26.83
C SER A 737 -13.67 0.07 26.36
N TYR A 738 -13.71 1.06 27.25
CA TYR A 738 -13.98 2.46 26.91
C TYR A 738 -12.92 3.05 25.98
N ALA A 739 -11.64 2.73 26.22
CA ALA A 739 -10.53 3.19 25.38
C ALA A 739 -10.63 2.71 23.92
N ILE A 740 -11.37 1.63 23.66
CA ILE A 740 -11.54 1.07 22.31
C ILE A 740 -13.02 0.99 21.86
N GLN A 741 -13.96 1.59 22.59
CA GLN A 741 -15.39 1.56 22.27
C GLN A 741 -15.92 0.13 22.06
N ASP A 742 -15.56 -0.78 22.96
CA ASP A 742 -16.00 -2.18 22.98
C ASP A 742 -16.60 -2.57 24.34
N THR A 743 -17.05 -3.81 24.50
CA THR A 743 -17.59 -4.31 25.78
C THR A 743 -16.50 -4.93 26.67
N ALA A 744 -16.69 -4.87 27.98
CA ALA A 744 -15.76 -5.45 28.95
C ALA A 744 -15.52 -6.96 28.72
N ASP A 745 -16.58 -7.71 28.39
CA ASP A 745 -16.49 -9.14 28.09
C ASP A 745 -15.58 -9.44 26.90
N MET A 746 -15.67 -8.61 25.84
CA MET A 746 -14.80 -8.73 24.68
C MET A 746 -13.34 -8.45 25.06
N VAL A 747 -13.10 -7.44 25.90
CA VAL A 747 -11.75 -7.14 26.37
C VAL A 747 -11.20 -8.27 27.24
N ALA A 748 -11.98 -8.80 28.18
CA ALA A 748 -11.57 -9.90 29.04
C ALA A 748 -11.18 -11.14 28.21
N LYS A 749 -11.99 -11.49 27.21
CA LYS A 749 -11.73 -12.62 26.31
C LYS A 749 -10.46 -12.44 25.48
N HIS A 750 -10.15 -11.23 25.01
CA HIS A 750 -9.07 -10.99 24.06
C HIS A 750 -7.75 -10.55 24.71
N TYR A 751 -7.80 -9.82 25.83
CA TYR A 751 -6.62 -9.20 26.45
C TYR A 751 -6.36 -9.66 27.89
N GLY A 752 -7.24 -10.49 28.48
CA GLY A 752 -7.10 -10.96 29.87
C GLY A 752 -5.74 -11.61 30.18
N ARG A 753 -5.08 -12.19 29.17
CA ARG A 753 -3.72 -12.76 29.29
C ARG A 753 -2.61 -11.75 29.60
N PHE A 754 -2.84 -10.46 29.36
CA PHE A 754 -1.87 -9.39 29.62
C PHE A 754 -2.11 -8.67 30.95
N LEU A 755 -3.11 -9.11 31.71
CA LEU A 755 -3.35 -8.61 33.05
C LEU A 755 -2.14 -8.96 33.94
N PRO A 756 -1.61 -8.01 34.73
CA PRO A 756 -0.52 -8.29 35.64
C PRO A 756 -0.85 -9.48 36.56
N GLN A 757 0.10 -10.41 36.73
CA GLN A 757 -0.09 -11.59 37.58
C GLN A 757 -0.36 -11.22 39.05
N ASP A 758 0.10 -10.04 39.47
CA ASP A 758 -0.01 -9.54 40.83
C ASP A 758 -1.15 -8.52 41.00
N LYS A 759 -2.40 -9.00 40.89
CA LYS A 759 -3.60 -8.17 41.11
C LYS A 759 -3.62 -7.55 42.51
N ALA A 760 -3.03 -8.23 43.49
CA ALA A 760 -2.93 -7.78 44.87
C ALA A 760 -2.03 -6.55 45.00
N ALA A 761 -0.89 -6.51 44.28
CA ALA A 761 -0.04 -5.32 44.25
C ALA A 761 -0.72 -4.10 43.63
N LEU A 762 -1.59 -4.28 42.62
CA LEU A 762 -2.35 -3.18 42.02
C LEU A 762 -3.40 -2.61 42.99
N ALA A 763 -4.12 -3.50 43.69
CA ALA A 763 -5.06 -3.12 44.74
C ALA A 763 -4.34 -2.44 45.92
N ALA A 764 -3.18 -2.95 46.32
CA ALA A 764 -2.37 -2.37 47.38
C ALA A 764 -1.90 -0.95 47.05
N ARG A 765 -1.54 -0.64 45.79
CA ARG A 765 -1.22 0.75 45.40
C ARG A 765 -2.38 1.71 45.57
N ILE A 766 -3.60 1.30 45.20
CA ILE A 766 -4.80 2.13 45.35
C ILE A 766 -5.11 2.31 46.84
N LEU A 767 -4.97 1.26 47.65
CA LEU A 767 -5.14 1.36 49.10
C LEU A 767 -4.08 2.28 49.73
N ASN A 768 -2.82 2.17 49.29
CA ASN A 768 -1.72 2.98 49.80
C ASN A 768 -1.87 4.48 49.48
N GLN A 769 -2.50 4.86 48.37
CA GLN A 769 -2.82 6.27 48.08
C GLN A 769 -3.72 6.91 49.15
N VAL A 770 -4.59 6.11 49.80
CA VAL A 770 -5.42 6.58 50.91
C VAL A 770 -4.57 6.82 52.17
N TRP A 771 -3.56 5.97 52.39
CA TRP A 771 -2.63 6.11 53.52
C TRP A 771 -1.57 7.20 53.30
N GLU A 772 -1.23 7.52 52.05
CA GLU A 772 -0.29 8.61 51.70
C GLU A 772 -0.93 9.99 51.67
N ALA A 773 -2.26 10.06 51.51
CA ALA A 773 -3.03 11.31 51.53
C ALA A 773 -3.55 11.70 52.93
N ALA A 774 -3.31 10.85 53.94
CA ALA A 774 -3.57 11.08 55.35
C ALA A 774 -2.30 11.55 56.07
#